data_AF-A0A151Z527-F1
#
_entry.id   AF-A0A151Z527-F1
#
_cell.length_a   1.000
_cell.length_b   1.000
_cell.length_c   1.000
_cell.angle_alpha   90.00
_cell.angle_beta   90.00
_cell.angle_gamma   90.00
#
_symmetry.space_group_name_H-M   'P 1'
#
loop_
_entity.id
_entity.type
_entity.pdbx_description
1 polymer ?
#
loop_
_entity_poly.entity_id
_entity_poly.type
_entity_poly.pdbx_seq_one_letter_code
_entity_poly.pdbx_strand_id
1 'polypeptide(L)'
;MESKTITLFISILLIGLSLGDIPQSSKDALLDLKNEFQLNWDSSNYCASVTCTNDVVTQIKISSGIPGTIPASTANLVGLTRLEITVTCSTTAFFNAISTMVVLGYIKLGNVLDVPSNWGSNFPAVLSELEVQTASFVIPITIFQSVKLQVLRIREAGTGFGYQPGFTSGVSPLTQLTVPGNGFYFAGARFANLILVSLPVLGNQDQFTFTDFGGMEKIISCYMYFPSSYSGALVPLPESLLNHPKLTQLDINGEFYTTTLIDLSNSKLSTLSLSHSSIPSTLQLPGIVLAPNAVLNNLNLKYSPNLSTLNIDPSIKVKSLTISENEDLVAAPAFFDYQGMEAIDYSSNEIAGTMPDHFCYYQSIFARYNQFTGSVPSCFLCDLARIVPLYPNFNMNPQPTVATCNLQIESFTQSFSTDGGLMEIHGSNIGWTLYSNTGANLKNSKNMPNQVLYYTIPPSTTSPQSVTIYFHYPSFNTTLPRQFEYTINAPAITGVTLASGLLKFTGSSLGFKPNVQTITVAGQTFSLTTVSSSFITMASSLLPYTNDLVFSYQYNVGNLPQVNQIYSAPSVQNPTVSKPYPKLNQTANSVRFSGSYFTFDKSLISVKIFDKDCTVSSSSVNFIECDYPDLDSSPELTYDLTITVNGKTFNQTLDPNTPTTSTTTTSTTTSSTTSNTNPSSEDVSSQLSSYSLITINLVLSVILVQLLL
;
A
#
# COMPACT_ATOMS: atom_id res chain seq x y z
N MET A 1 60.24 -45.36 -35.36
CA MET A 1 59.95 -45.63 -33.94
C MET A 1 58.48 -45.35 -33.73
N GLU A 2 57.71 -46.42 -33.67
CA GLU A 2 56.25 -46.42 -33.58
C GLU A 2 55.82 -45.95 -32.18
N SER A 3 55.02 -44.89 -32.13
CA SER A 3 54.34 -44.44 -30.92
C SER A 3 52.98 -45.13 -30.86
N LYS A 4 52.80 -46.03 -29.88
CA LYS A 4 51.56 -46.76 -29.66
C LYS A 4 50.52 -45.86 -28.98
N THR A 5 49.45 -45.58 -29.72
CA THR A 5 48.19 -45.03 -29.21
C THR A 5 47.51 -46.08 -28.32
N ILE A 6 47.38 -45.80 -27.02
CA ILE A 6 46.56 -46.59 -26.10
C ILE A 6 45.16 -45.97 -26.11
N THR A 7 44.24 -46.62 -26.81
CA THR A 7 42.80 -46.35 -26.76
C THR A 7 42.24 -46.92 -25.46
N LEU A 8 42.00 -46.06 -24.47
CA LEU A 8 41.33 -46.43 -23.22
C LEU A 8 39.81 -46.57 -23.50
N PHE A 9 39.34 -47.81 -23.57
CA PHE A 9 37.92 -48.14 -23.60
C PHE A 9 37.28 -47.77 -22.25
N ILE A 10 36.57 -46.64 -22.21
CA ILE A 10 35.64 -46.34 -21.11
C ILE A 10 34.39 -47.18 -21.37
N SER A 11 34.40 -48.40 -20.82
CA SER A 11 33.19 -49.17 -20.62
C SER A 11 32.34 -48.41 -19.60
N ILE A 12 31.32 -47.71 -20.07
CA ILE A 12 30.20 -47.22 -19.28
C ILE A 12 29.53 -48.46 -18.69
N LEU A 13 29.94 -48.81 -17.48
CA LEU A 13 29.22 -49.71 -16.61
C LEU A 13 27.90 -48.99 -16.32
N LEU A 14 26.84 -49.35 -17.03
CA LEU A 14 25.48 -49.23 -16.51
C LEU A 14 25.44 -50.09 -15.24
N ILE A 15 25.92 -49.52 -14.13
CA ILE A 15 25.47 -49.90 -12.81
C ILE A 15 23.97 -49.63 -12.91
N GLY A 16 23.19 -50.70 -13.05
CA GLY A 16 21.76 -50.60 -12.85
C GLY A 16 21.59 -49.85 -11.55
N LEU A 17 21.00 -48.66 -11.62
CA LEU A 17 20.45 -48.00 -10.47
C LEU A 17 19.44 -49.00 -9.92
N SER A 18 19.90 -49.91 -9.05
CA SER A 18 19.01 -50.65 -8.20
C SER A 18 18.25 -49.55 -7.51
N LEU A 19 16.94 -49.49 -7.78
CA LEU A 19 15.99 -48.75 -6.97
C LEU A 19 16.44 -49.00 -5.52
N GLY A 20 16.95 -47.95 -4.87
CA GLY A 20 17.66 -48.11 -3.63
C GLY A 20 16.70 -48.78 -2.68
N ASP A 21 17.10 -49.89 -2.06
CA ASP A 21 16.20 -50.44 -1.06
C ASP A 21 16.30 -49.55 0.19
N ILE A 22 15.19 -49.32 0.88
CA ILE A 22 15.19 -48.59 2.15
C ILE A 22 16.19 -49.30 3.08
N PRO A 23 17.10 -48.58 3.77
CA PRO A 23 18.07 -49.21 4.66
C PRO A 23 17.38 -50.14 5.67
N GLN A 24 17.98 -51.31 5.95
CA GLN A 24 17.35 -52.32 6.82
C GLN A 24 16.94 -51.76 8.18
N SER A 25 17.76 -50.89 8.78
CA SER A 25 17.44 -50.23 10.06
C SER A 25 16.19 -49.35 9.99
N SER A 26 15.91 -48.73 8.84
CA SER A 26 14.68 -47.97 8.60
C SER A 26 13.49 -48.90 8.38
N LYS A 27 13.68 -50.05 7.70
CA LYS A 27 12.63 -51.07 7.57
C LYS A 27 12.24 -51.67 8.93
N ASP A 28 13.21 -51.94 9.79
CA ASP A 28 12.99 -52.46 11.14
C ASP A 28 12.22 -51.42 11.99
N ALA A 29 12.61 -50.15 11.94
CA ALA A 29 11.90 -49.07 12.61
C ALA A 29 10.44 -48.92 12.13
N LEU A 30 10.20 -49.05 10.83
CA LEU A 30 8.86 -49.02 10.25
C LEU A 30 8.04 -50.26 10.63
N LEU A 31 8.68 -51.43 10.73
CA LEU A 31 8.03 -52.66 11.19
C LEU A 31 7.62 -52.55 12.67
N ASP A 32 8.47 -51.98 13.51
CA ASP A 32 8.14 -51.74 14.93
C ASP A 32 6.96 -50.79 15.07
N LEU A 33 6.97 -49.66 14.34
CA LEU A 33 5.83 -48.74 14.30
C LEU A 33 4.55 -49.42 13.79
N LYS A 34 4.67 -50.23 12.72
CA LYS A 34 3.55 -51.00 12.17
C LYS A 34 2.95 -51.93 13.22
N ASN A 35 3.78 -52.68 13.93
CA ASN A 35 3.34 -53.66 14.92
C ASN A 35 2.72 -52.97 16.14
N GLU A 36 3.34 -51.91 16.63
CA GLU A 36 2.87 -51.19 17.82
C GLU A 36 1.49 -50.57 17.59
N PHE A 37 1.31 -49.85 16.48
CA PHE A 37 0.06 -49.16 16.17
C PHE A 37 -0.94 -50.04 15.38
N GLN A 38 -0.62 -51.31 15.14
CA GLN A 38 -1.39 -52.27 14.33
C GLN A 38 -1.75 -51.74 12.93
N LEU A 39 -0.77 -51.17 12.24
CA LEU A 39 -0.95 -50.55 10.94
C LEU A 39 -0.99 -51.60 9.83
N ASN A 40 -1.84 -51.37 8.83
CA ASN A 40 -1.92 -52.24 7.65
C ASN A 40 -0.90 -51.86 6.56
N TRP A 41 0.32 -51.48 6.96
CA TRP A 41 1.39 -51.12 6.02
C TRP A 41 1.94 -52.36 5.32
N ASP A 42 2.17 -52.28 4.01
CA ASP A 42 2.79 -53.37 3.26
C ASP A 42 4.29 -53.42 3.58
N SER A 43 4.74 -54.49 4.24
CA SER A 43 6.15 -54.68 4.61
C SER A 43 7.05 -54.96 3.40
N SER A 44 6.47 -55.28 2.24
CA SER A 44 7.23 -55.39 0.99
C SER A 44 7.50 -54.04 0.33
N ASN A 45 6.72 -53.00 0.65
CA ASN A 45 6.88 -51.65 0.13
C ASN A 45 6.33 -50.58 1.11
N TYR A 46 7.15 -50.20 2.09
CA TYR A 46 6.74 -49.16 3.06
C TYR A 46 6.51 -47.80 2.41
N CYS A 47 7.20 -47.45 1.32
CA CYS A 47 7.02 -46.17 0.63
C CYS A 47 5.64 -46.02 -0.04
N ALA A 48 4.82 -47.07 -0.08
CA ALA A 48 3.39 -46.96 -0.42
C ALA A 48 2.55 -46.40 0.74
N SER A 49 3.04 -46.51 1.97
CA SER A 49 2.35 -46.11 3.21
C SER A 49 2.96 -44.90 3.90
N VAL A 50 4.24 -44.60 3.64
CA VAL A 50 4.97 -43.43 4.15
C VAL A 50 5.59 -42.66 2.99
N THR A 51 5.98 -41.41 3.20
CA THR A 51 6.63 -40.62 2.15
C THR A 51 8.12 -40.91 2.13
N CYS A 52 8.63 -41.31 0.96
CA CYS A 52 10.04 -41.51 0.71
C CYS A 52 10.57 -40.56 -0.37
N THR A 53 11.86 -40.23 -0.30
CA THR A 53 12.57 -39.49 -1.35
C THR A 53 13.88 -40.19 -1.62
N ASN A 54 14.07 -40.72 -2.83
CA ASN A 54 15.22 -41.57 -3.18
C ASN A 54 15.43 -42.69 -2.15
N ASP A 55 14.35 -43.39 -1.82
CA ASP A 55 14.33 -44.54 -0.91
C ASP A 55 14.72 -44.23 0.56
N VAL A 56 14.75 -42.94 0.90
CA VAL A 56 14.87 -42.45 2.27
C VAL A 56 13.51 -42.04 2.78
N VAL A 57 13.09 -42.55 3.94
CA VAL A 57 11.83 -42.16 4.59
C VAL A 57 11.92 -40.72 5.08
N THR A 58 11.14 -39.81 4.50
CA THR A 58 11.18 -38.37 4.81
C THR A 58 9.99 -37.91 5.63
N GLN A 59 8.83 -38.57 5.55
CA GLN A 59 7.65 -38.23 6.35
C GLN A 59 6.86 -39.47 6.77
N ILE A 60 6.38 -39.46 8.02
CA ILE A 60 5.46 -40.47 8.56
C ILE A 60 4.21 -39.77 9.06
N LYS A 61 3.04 -40.33 8.69
CA LYS A 61 1.74 -39.89 9.18
C LYS A 61 0.88 -41.10 9.58
N ILE A 62 0.64 -41.23 10.88
CA ILE A 62 -0.22 -42.25 11.48
C ILE A 62 -1.49 -41.55 11.97
N SER A 63 -2.59 -41.71 11.23
CA SER A 63 -3.88 -41.10 11.55
C SER A 63 -4.94 -42.09 12.07
N SER A 64 -4.64 -43.38 11.99
CA SER A 64 -5.46 -44.49 12.45
C SER A 64 -4.56 -45.56 13.07
N GLY A 65 -5.13 -46.40 13.93
CA GLY A 65 -4.40 -47.41 14.70
C GLY A 65 -4.95 -47.52 16.12
N ILE A 66 -4.36 -48.41 16.92
CA ILE A 66 -4.63 -48.50 18.36
C ILE A 66 -3.66 -47.59 19.14
N PRO A 67 -3.98 -47.22 20.39
CA PRO A 67 -3.00 -46.60 21.29
C PRO A 67 -1.72 -47.45 21.41
N GLY A 68 -0.55 -46.82 21.36
CA GLY A 68 0.73 -47.52 21.37
C GLY A 68 1.91 -46.68 21.85
N THR A 69 3.11 -47.22 21.87
CA THR A 69 4.35 -46.58 22.30
C THR A 69 5.24 -46.29 21.10
N ILE A 70 5.65 -45.05 20.86
CA ILE A 70 6.61 -44.77 19.78
C ILE A 70 7.94 -45.50 20.09
N PRO A 71 8.34 -46.51 19.30
CA PRO A 71 9.52 -47.31 19.61
C PRO A 71 10.80 -46.47 19.47
N ALA A 72 11.81 -46.73 20.30
CA ALA A 72 13.11 -46.03 20.20
C ALA A 72 13.80 -46.25 18.83
N SER A 73 13.53 -47.38 18.17
CA SER A 73 14.02 -47.68 16.82
C SER A 73 13.54 -46.68 15.76
N THR A 74 12.46 -45.94 16.01
CA THR A 74 12.00 -44.81 15.15
C THR A 74 13.11 -43.78 14.92
N ALA A 75 14.03 -43.62 15.87
CA ALA A 75 15.18 -42.72 15.75
C ALA A 75 16.22 -43.16 14.70
N ASN A 76 16.13 -44.40 14.19
CA ASN A 76 16.94 -44.91 13.09
C ASN A 76 16.49 -44.37 11.72
N LEU A 77 15.34 -43.69 11.64
CA LEU A 77 14.86 -43.01 10.44
C LEU A 77 15.60 -41.68 10.25
N VAL A 78 16.91 -41.75 9.99
CA VAL A 78 17.82 -40.60 9.97
C VAL A 78 17.48 -39.53 8.92
N GLY A 79 16.66 -39.87 7.91
CA GLY A 79 16.16 -38.95 6.89
C GLY A 79 14.79 -38.34 7.19
N LEU A 80 14.17 -38.69 8.31
CA LEU A 80 12.82 -38.25 8.65
C LEU A 80 12.79 -36.76 8.99
N THR A 81 12.07 -35.99 8.20
CA THR A 81 11.89 -34.54 8.37
C THR A 81 10.62 -34.18 9.13
N ARG A 82 9.61 -35.06 9.09
CA ARG A 82 8.26 -34.82 9.63
C ARG A 82 7.66 -36.10 10.22
N LEU A 83 7.21 -36.02 11.47
CA LEU A 83 6.52 -37.11 12.16
C LEU A 83 5.14 -36.65 12.64
N GLU A 84 4.08 -37.35 12.22
CA GLU A 84 2.72 -37.13 12.70
C GLU A 84 2.11 -38.42 13.21
N ILE A 85 1.67 -38.44 14.47
CA ILE A 85 0.95 -39.56 15.07
C ILE A 85 -0.24 -39.00 15.82
N THR A 86 -1.45 -39.07 15.26
CA THR A 86 -2.64 -38.45 15.87
C THR A 86 -3.43 -39.37 16.79
N VAL A 87 -3.02 -40.64 16.90
CA VAL A 87 -3.56 -41.59 17.90
C VAL A 87 -2.94 -41.33 19.28
N THR A 88 -3.48 -41.98 20.32
CA THR A 88 -2.88 -41.91 21.67
C THR A 88 -1.53 -42.60 21.67
N CYS A 89 -0.50 -41.98 22.25
CA CYS A 89 0.82 -42.58 22.33
C CYS A 89 1.58 -42.34 23.64
N SER A 90 2.41 -43.32 23.99
CA SER A 90 3.53 -43.16 24.92
C SER A 90 4.80 -42.81 24.14
N THR A 91 5.64 -41.95 24.70
CA THR A 91 6.76 -41.36 23.95
C THR A 91 8.12 -41.41 24.64
N THR A 92 8.17 -41.97 25.86
CA THR A 92 9.37 -42.00 26.69
C THR A 92 10.58 -42.60 26.00
N ALA A 93 10.43 -43.77 25.36
CA ALA A 93 11.53 -44.44 24.67
C ALA A 93 12.02 -43.64 23.44
N PHE A 94 11.10 -43.09 22.66
CA PHE A 94 11.39 -42.29 21.48
C PHE A 94 12.15 -41.01 21.82
N PHE A 95 11.68 -40.22 22.79
CA PHE A 95 12.34 -38.96 23.15
C PHE A 95 13.70 -39.12 23.83
N ASN A 96 14.02 -40.31 24.34
CA ASN A 96 15.38 -40.62 24.77
C ASN A 96 16.34 -40.87 23.59
N ALA A 97 15.83 -41.26 22.41
CA ALA A 97 16.61 -41.58 21.22
C ALA A 97 16.60 -40.49 20.13
N ILE A 98 15.67 -39.54 20.19
CA ILE A 98 15.37 -38.58 19.10
C ILE A 98 16.54 -37.67 18.68
N SER A 99 17.56 -37.51 19.54
CA SER A 99 18.72 -36.64 19.27
C SER A 99 19.53 -37.06 18.04
N THR A 100 19.40 -38.32 17.60
CA THR A 100 20.05 -38.84 16.38
C THR A 100 19.38 -38.38 15.09
N MET A 101 18.15 -37.85 15.15
CA MET A 101 17.35 -37.47 13.99
C MET A 101 17.68 -36.05 13.52
N VAL A 102 18.89 -35.88 12.96
CA VAL A 102 19.48 -34.57 12.65
C VAL A 102 18.74 -33.72 11.60
N VAL A 103 17.74 -34.27 10.91
CA VAL A 103 16.91 -33.56 9.92
C VAL A 103 15.43 -33.43 10.34
N LEU A 104 15.04 -33.91 11.53
CA LEU A 104 13.64 -33.88 11.99
C LEU A 104 13.24 -32.48 12.46
N GLY A 105 12.51 -31.76 11.60
CA GLY A 105 12.09 -30.38 11.85
C GLY A 105 10.72 -30.21 12.49
N TYR A 106 9.85 -31.21 12.36
CA TYR A 106 8.44 -31.13 12.78
C TYR A 106 7.93 -32.41 13.44
N ILE A 107 7.26 -32.26 14.57
CA ILE A 107 6.57 -33.35 15.28
C ILE A 107 5.14 -32.92 15.60
N LYS A 108 4.17 -33.77 15.27
CA LYS A 108 2.78 -33.65 15.72
C LYS A 108 2.31 -34.94 16.38
N LEU A 109 1.79 -34.82 17.60
CA LEU A 109 1.29 -35.93 18.39
C LEU A 109 -0.18 -35.71 18.76
N GLY A 110 -0.93 -36.80 18.90
CA GLY A 110 -2.31 -36.82 19.36
C GLY A 110 -2.37 -36.66 20.87
N ASN A 111 -2.85 -37.69 21.56
CA ASN A 111 -2.90 -37.73 23.02
C ASN A 111 -1.61 -38.36 23.56
N VAL A 112 -0.79 -37.60 24.27
CA VAL A 112 0.49 -38.05 24.80
C VAL A 112 0.34 -38.32 26.30
N LEU A 113 0.58 -39.57 26.69
CA LEU A 113 0.39 -40.03 28.06
C LEU A 113 1.60 -39.75 28.96
N ASP A 114 2.80 -39.86 28.40
CA ASP A 114 4.05 -39.71 29.14
C ASP A 114 5.19 -39.17 28.25
N VAL A 115 6.15 -38.54 28.92
CA VAL A 115 7.40 -38.03 28.33
C VAL A 115 8.53 -38.14 29.36
N PRO A 116 9.80 -38.22 28.94
CA PRO A 116 10.94 -38.10 29.85
C PRO A 116 10.95 -36.74 30.54
N SER A 117 11.40 -36.67 31.80
CA SER A 117 11.38 -35.42 32.59
C SER A 117 12.28 -34.29 32.06
N ASN A 118 13.15 -34.55 31.09
CA ASN A 118 14.09 -33.59 30.52
C ASN A 118 14.14 -33.61 28.97
N TRP A 119 13.17 -34.24 28.31
CA TRP A 119 13.17 -34.47 26.85
C TRP A 119 13.44 -33.26 25.95
N GLY A 120 13.14 -32.03 26.37
CA GLY A 120 13.52 -30.83 25.62
C GLY A 120 15.04 -30.72 25.36
N SER A 121 15.87 -31.32 26.21
CA SER A 121 17.33 -31.41 26.04
C SER A 121 17.76 -32.43 24.98
N ASN A 122 16.90 -33.37 24.62
CA ASN A 122 17.19 -34.41 23.63
C ASN A 122 16.72 -34.03 22.22
N PHE A 123 16.02 -32.91 22.05
CA PHE A 123 15.52 -32.49 20.75
C PHE A 123 16.67 -32.32 19.74
N PRO A 124 16.50 -32.80 18.49
CA PRO A 124 17.51 -32.60 17.47
C PRO A 124 17.65 -31.12 17.14
N ALA A 125 18.85 -30.71 16.73
CA ALA A 125 19.21 -29.29 16.55
C ALA A 125 18.40 -28.55 15.47
N VAL A 126 17.59 -29.26 14.67
CA VAL A 126 16.76 -28.69 13.61
C VAL A 126 15.26 -28.71 13.96
N LEU A 127 14.85 -29.31 15.09
CA LEU A 127 13.45 -29.34 15.49
C LEU A 127 12.98 -27.93 15.81
N SER A 128 12.15 -27.37 14.93
CA SER A 128 11.61 -26.02 15.05
C SER A 128 10.18 -26.00 15.56
N GLU A 129 9.43 -27.10 15.39
CA GLU A 129 8.01 -27.16 15.70
C GLU A 129 7.58 -28.47 16.38
N LEU A 130 6.86 -28.33 17.48
CA LEU A 130 6.24 -29.40 18.24
C LEU A 130 4.76 -29.09 18.49
N GLU A 131 3.87 -29.96 18.02
CA GLU A 131 2.44 -29.93 18.30
C GLU A 131 1.99 -31.18 19.05
N VAL A 132 1.18 -30.99 20.09
CA VAL A 132 0.53 -32.04 20.86
C VAL A 132 -0.96 -31.67 20.97
N GLN A 133 -1.85 -32.57 20.56
CA GLN A 133 -3.29 -32.33 20.70
C GLN A 133 -3.67 -32.29 22.18
N THR A 134 -3.37 -33.37 22.91
CA THR A 134 -3.72 -33.50 24.34
C THR A 134 -2.48 -33.96 25.10
N ALA A 135 -2.07 -33.20 26.11
CA ALA A 135 -0.91 -33.54 26.95
C ALA A 135 -1.37 -33.97 28.34
N SER A 136 -0.98 -35.17 28.79
CA SER A 136 -1.32 -35.71 30.12
C SER A 136 -0.10 -35.75 31.06
N PHE A 137 0.87 -34.86 30.83
CA PHE A 137 2.17 -34.84 31.52
C PHE A 137 2.58 -33.42 31.93
N VAL A 138 3.57 -33.34 32.81
CA VAL A 138 4.17 -32.06 33.23
C VAL A 138 5.20 -31.61 32.21
N ILE A 139 5.01 -30.42 31.62
CA ILE A 139 5.96 -29.81 30.67
C ILE A 139 7.23 -29.41 31.43
N PRO A 140 8.41 -29.99 31.09
CA PRO A 140 9.64 -29.62 31.76
C PRO A 140 10.24 -28.33 31.21
N ILE A 141 11.03 -27.66 32.05
CA ILE A 141 11.66 -26.38 31.71
C ILE A 141 12.61 -26.47 30.51
N THR A 142 13.14 -27.65 30.21
CA THR A 142 14.10 -27.88 29.13
C THR A 142 13.49 -27.63 27.75
N ILE A 143 12.16 -27.72 27.60
CA ILE A 143 11.47 -27.37 26.36
C ILE A 143 11.63 -25.87 26.07
N PHE A 144 11.43 -25.02 27.08
CA PHE A 144 11.52 -23.58 26.92
C PHE A 144 12.97 -23.10 26.76
N GLN A 145 13.94 -23.90 27.19
CA GLN A 145 15.38 -23.66 27.04
C GLN A 145 15.96 -24.25 25.75
N SER A 146 15.20 -25.07 25.01
CA SER A 146 15.67 -25.69 23.78
C SER A 146 15.99 -24.62 22.75
N VAL A 147 17.28 -24.42 22.45
CA VAL A 147 17.82 -23.32 21.62
C VAL A 147 17.23 -23.19 20.20
N LYS A 148 16.43 -24.16 19.75
CA LYS A 148 15.98 -24.27 18.34
C LYS A 148 14.48 -24.41 18.18
N LEU A 149 13.75 -24.82 19.23
CA LEU A 149 12.30 -24.89 19.17
C LEU A 149 11.72 -23.48 19.09
N GLN A 150 11.02 -23.18 17.99
CA GLN A 150 10.40 -21.88 17.73
C GLN A 150 8.89 -21.92 17.97
N VAL A 151 8.25 -23.06 17.75
CA VAL A 151 6.80 -23.23 17.84
C VAL A 151 6.49 -24.38 18.79
N LEU A 152 5.76 -24.08 19.85
CA LEU A 152 5.19 -25.08 20.75
C LEU A 152 3.67 -24.91 20.76
N ARG A 153 2.95 -25.99 20.42
CA ARG A 153 1.49 -26.03 20.49
C ARG A 153 1.02 -27.23 21.29
N ILE A 154 0.32 -26.97 22.38
CA ILE A 154 -0.39 -27.95 23.19
C ILE A 154 -1.83 -27.43 23.26
N ARG A 155 -2.77 -28.16 22.65
CA ARG A 155 -4.14 -27.65 22.47
C ARG A 155 -5.00 -27.91 23.69
N GLU A 156 -4.83 -29.07 24.32
CA GLU A 156 -5.66 -29.53 25.42
C GLU A 156 -4.82 -30.10 26.57
N ALA A 157 -5.31 -29.90 27.79
CA ALA A 157 -4.75 -30.50 29.01
C ALA A 157 -5.50 -31.79 29.35
N GLY A 158 -4.78 -32.90 29.42
CA GLY A 158 -5.27 -34.17 29.96
C GLY A 158 -5.07 -34.27 31.48
N THR A 159 -5.44 -35.44 32.04
CA THR A 159 -5.20 -35.70 33.47
C THR A 159 -3.69 -35.81 33.73
N GLY A 160 -3.16 -35.05 34.68
CA GLY A 160 -1.72 -35.01 34.97
C GLY A 160 -0.96 -33.92 34.20
N PHE A 161 -1.64 -33.13 33.37
CA PHE A 161 -1.05 -31.94 32.75
C PHE A 161 -0.59 -30.94 33.82
N GLY A 162 0.55 -30.30 33.56
CA GLY A 162 1.03 -29.19 34.36
C GLY A 162 2.33 -28.63 33.84
N TYR A 163 2.92 -27.72 34.62
CA TYR A 163 4.20 -27.09 34.31
C TYR A 163 5.19 -27.40 35.43
N GLN A 164 6.44 -27.67 35.07
CA GLN A 164 7.51 -27.82 36.06
C GLN A 164 7.93 -26.43 36.58
N PRO A 165 8.00 -26.24 37.91
CA PRO A 165 8.40 -24.94 38.45
C PRO A 165 9.88 -24.68 38.21
N GLY A 166 10.25 -23.39 38.19
CA GLY A 166 11.66 -23.00 38.22
C GLY A 166 12.28 -22.59 36.89
N PHE A 167 11.50 -22.17 35.89
CA PHE A 167 12.08 -21.47 34.72
C PHE A 167 12.52 -20.04 35.10
N THR A 168 13.65 -19.95 35.80
CA THR A 168 14.14 -18.73 36.45
C THR A 168 15.32 -18.06 35.72
N SER A 169 15.85 -18.66 34.65
CA SER A 169 16.98 -18.11 33.89
C SER A 169 16.91 -18.40 32.39
N GLY A 170 17.41 -17.46 31.58
CA GLY A 170 17.41 -17.53 30.12
C GLY A 170 16.20 -16.85 29.48
N VAL A 171 16.24 -16.74 28.15
CA VAL A 171 15.13 -16.31 27.30
C VAL A 171 14.80 -17.47 26.37
N SER A 172 13.52 -17.83 26.29
CA SER A 172 13.04 -18.86 25.39
C SER A 172 13.21 -18.42 23.93
N PRO A 173 13.63 -19.32 23.03
CA PRO A 173 13.69 -19.04 21.60
C PRO A 173 12.33 -19.14 20.91
N LEU A 174 11.28 -19.55 21.64
CA LEU A 174 9.92 -19.63 21.11
C LEU A 174 9.47 -18.28 20.55
N THR A 175 8.89 -18.36 19.35
CA THR A 175 8.21 -17.25 18.67
C THR A 175 6.70 -17.45 18.67
N GLN A 176 6.22 -18.70 18.81
CA GLN A 176 4.80 -19.02 18.97
C GLN A 176 4.59 -20.00 20.12
N LEU A 177 3.62 -19.68 20.97
CA LEU A 177 3.24 -20.52 22.10
C LEU A 177 1.72 -20.68 22.11
N THR A 178 1.24 -21.92 22.05
CA THR A 178 -0.14 -22.28 22.36
C THR A 178 -0.11 -23.31 23.46
N VAL A 179 -0.60 -23.01 24.65
CA VAL A 179 -0.58 -23.96 25.76
C VAL A 179 -1.79 -23.76 26.68
N PRO A 180 -2.31 -24.82 27.31
CA PRO A 180 -3.42 -24.68 28.24
C PRO A 180 -3.07 -23.74 29.40
N GLY A 181 -3.89 -22.73 29.66
CA GLY A 181 -3.54 -21.68 30.63
C GLY A 181 -3.60 -22.12 32.11
N ASN A 182 -4.26 -23.25 32.42
CA ASN A 182 -4.38 -23.74 33.81
C ASN A 182 -3.00 -24.02 34.40
N GLY A 183 -2.62 -23.27 35.44
CA GLY A 183 -1.31 -23.42 36.08
C GLY A 183 -0.14 -22.84 35.27
N PHE A 184 -0.37 -21.95 34.31
CA PHE A 184 0.68 -21.23 33.62
C PHE A 184 1.20 -20.07 34.50
N TYR A 185 2.42 -20.19 35.05
CA TYR A 185 2.98 -19.24 36.03
C TYR A 185 4.37 -18.70 35.67
N PHE A 186 4.76 -18.73 34.39
CA PHE A 186 6.06 -18.20 34.00
C PHE A 186 6.12 -16.67 34.05
N ALA A 187 7.32 -16.09 34.10
CA ALA A 187 7.50 -14.65 33.93
C ALA A 187 7.54 -14.31 32.44
N GLY A 188 6.84 -13.27 32.02
CA GLY A 188 6.77 -12.83 30.63
C GLY A 188 8.14 -12.50 30.04
N ALA A 189 9.06 -11.97 30.86
CA ALA A 189 10.42 -11.64 30.45
C ALA A 189 11.22 -12.84 29.93
N ARG A 190 10.79 -14.06 30.25
CA ARG A 190 11.38 -15.30 29.70
C ARG A 190 10.97 -15.58 28.27
N PHE A 191 10.01 -14.83 27.74
CA PHE A 191 9.40 -15.02 26.43
C PHE A 191 9.51 -13.77 25.55
N ALA A 192 10.60 -13.01 25.69
CA ALA A 192 10.84 -11.78 24.90
C ALA A 192 10.86 -12.00 23.37
N ASN A 193 10.96 -13.25 22.90
CA ASN A 193 10.89 -13.60 21.47
C ASN A 193 9.48 -13.95 20.96
N LEU A 194 8.48 -14.09 21.85
CA LEU A 194 7.14 -14.46 21.42
C LEU A 194 6.50 -13.37 20.57
N ILE A 195 5.95 -13.80 19.45
CA ILE A 195 5.17 -13.00 18.51
C ILE A 195 3.69 -13.35 18.66
N LEU A 196 3.39 -14.63 18.91
CA LEU A 196 2.04 -15.14 19.11
C LEU A 196 1.97 -15.91 20.41
N VAL A 197 0.98 -15.58 21.24
CA VAL A 197 0.58 -16.39 22.40
C VAL A 197 -0.90 -16.75 22.29
N SER A 198 -1.21 -18.01 22.57
CA SER A 198 -2.58 -18.52 22.67
C SER A 198 -2.73 -19.34 23.95
N LEU A 199 -3.68 -18.96 24.79
CA LEU A 199 -3.90 -19.51 26.12
C LEU A 199 -5.34 -20.05 26.23
N PRO A 200 -5.61 -21.28 25.74
CA PRO A 200 -6.88 -21.94 26.01
C PRO A 200 -6.96 -22.40 27.47
N VAL A 201 -7.92 -21.88 28.24
CA VAL A 201 -8.14 -22.19 29.65
C VAL A 201 -9.32 -23.16 29.76
N LEU A 202 -9.13 -24.39 29.28
CA LEU A 202 -10.16 -25.44 29.31
C LEU A 202 -10.12 -26.15 30.68
N GLY A 203 -11.16 -26.04 31.51
CA GLY A 203 -11.27 -26.79 32.77
C GLY A 203 -11.38 -25.92 34.02
N ASN A 204 -10.66 -26.27 35.10
CA ASN A 204 -10.72 -25.55 36.38
C ASN A 204 -10.01 -24.19 36.26
N GLN A 205 -10.81 -23.15 36.06
CA GLN A 205 -10.36 -21.81 35.69
C GLN A 205 -9.70 -21.03 36.84
N ASP A 206 -9.93 -21.44 38.10
CA ASP A 206 -9.37 -20.78 39.29
C ASP A 206 -7.82 -20.84 39.34
N GLN A 207 -7.20 -21.57 38.41
CA GLN A 207 -5.76 -21.74 38.30
C GLN A 207 -5.08 -20.82 37.28
N PHE A 208 -5.84 -20.00 36.55
CA PHE A 208 -5.24 -19.02 35.64
C PHE A 208 -4.90 -17.72 36.40
N THR A 209 -3.61 -17.40 36.51
CA THR A 209 -3.13 -16.23 37.27
C THR A 209 -2.11 -15.38 36.50
N PHE A 210 -1.96 -15.61 35.19
CA PHE A 210 -0.89 -14.98 34.43
C PHE A 210 -1.25 -13.53 34.04
N THR A 211 -0.45 -12.57 34.52
CA THR A 211 -0.66 -11.13 34.27
C THR A 211 0.57 -10.42 33.70
N ASP A 212 1.70 -11.11 33.52
CA ASP A 212 2.98 -10.51 33.14
C ASP A 212 3.20 -10.57 31.61
N PHE A 213 2.41 -9.82 30.84
CA PHE A 213 2.60 -9.71 29.40
C PHE A 213 3.69 -8.71 29.01
N GLY A 214 4.09 -7.82 29.92
CA GLY A 214 5.02 -6.72 29.64
C GLY A 214 6.42 -7.18 29.24
N GLY A 215 6.85 -8.37 29.70
CA GLY A 215 8.13 -8.95 29.31
C GLY A 215 8.14 -9.61 27.91
N MET A 216 7.00 -9.73 27.24
CA MET A 216 6.90 -10.31 25.89
C MET A 216 7.10 -9.25 24.80
N GLU A 217 8.25 -8.58 24.77
CA GLU A 217 8.53 -7.37 23.96
C GLU A 217 8.23 -7.43 22.45
N LYS A 218 8.00 -8.62 21.89
CA LYS A 218 7.72 -8.86 20.46
C LYS A 218 6.28 -9.31 20.19
N ILE A 219 5.40 -9.38 21.18
CA ILE A 219 4.05 -9.90 20.97
C ILE A 219 3.25 -9.02 20.00
N ILE A 220 2.68 -9.66 18.99
CA ILE A 220 1.84 -9.08 17.93
C ILE A 220 0.40 -9.58 18.08
N SER A 221 0.22 -10.86 18.42
CA SER A 221 -1.09 -11.50 18.56
C SER A 221 -1.23 -12.21 19.92
N CYS A 222 -2.32 -11.91 20.62
CA CYS A 222 -2.69 -12.59 21.86
C CYS A 222 -4.10 -13.16 21.74
N TYR A 223 -4.23 -14.47 21.99
CA TYR A 223 -5.50 -15.18 22.01
C TYR A 223 -5.70 -15.79 23.41
N MET A 224 -6.83 -15.51 24.02
CA MET A 224 -7.21 -16.09 25.31
C MET A 224 -8.61 -16.65 25.18
N TYR A 225 -8.77 -17.93 25.50
CA TYR A 225 -10.04 -18.63 25.36
C TYR A 225 -10.42 -19.23 26.71
N PHE A 226 -11.56 -18.78 27.25
CA PHE A 226 -12.15 -19.24 28.49
C PHE A 226 -13.53 -19.82 28.15
N PRO A 227 -13.95 -20.94 28.77
CA PRO A 227 -15.29 -21.46 28.59
C PRO A 227 -16.32 -20.44 29.10
N SER A 228 -17.43 -20.30 28.38
CA SER A 228 -18.55 -19.43 28.76
C SER A 228 -19.22 -19.83 30.09
N SER A 229 -18.95 -21.02 30.61
CA SER A 229 -19.47 -21.52 31.89
C SER A 229 -18.64 -21.12 33.11
N TYR A 230 -17.80 -20.07 33.03
CA TYR A 230 -17.06 -19.61 34.21
C TYR A 230 -18.02 -19.11 35.29
N SER A 231 -17.77 -19.55 36.53
CA SER A 231 -18.57 -19.14 37.70
C SER A 231 -17.72 -18.55 38.83
N GLY A 232 -16.42 -18.34 38.59
CA GLY A 232 -15.52 -17.74 39.56
C GLY A 232 -15.56 -16.21 39.54
N ALA A 233 -14.71 -15.60 40.36
CA ALA A 233 -14.60 -14.14 40.43
C ALA A 233 -13.87 -13.60 39.20
N LEU A 234 -14.44 -12.59 38.53
CA LEU A 234 -13.81 -11.92 37.40
C LEU A 234 -12.48 -11.29 37.80
N VAL A 235 -11.47 -11.44 36.94
CA VAL A 235 -10.12 -10.90 37.16
C VAL A 235 -9.94 -9.62 36.34
N PRO A 236 -9.27 -8.58 36.86
CA PRO A 236 -8.95 -7.40 36.05
C PRO A 236 -8.11 -7.76 34.81
N LEU A 237 -8.46 -7.19 33.65
CA LEU A 237 -7.67 -7.35 32.43
C LEU A 237 -6.25 -6.76 32.64
N PRO A 238 -5.16 -7.51 32.36
CA PRO A 238 -3.81 -7.04 32.66
C PRO A 238 -3.41 -5.79 31.88
N GLU A 239 -3.07 -4.72 32.58
CA GLU A 239 -2.62 -3.45 31.99
C GLU A 239 -1.35 -3.64 31.12
N SER A 240 -0.49 -4.60 31.49
CA SER A 240 0.73 -4.94 30.75
C SER A 240 0.45 -5.45 29.32
N LEU A 241 -0.74 -6.02 29.09
CA LEU A 241 -1.19 -6.47 27.77
C LEU A 241 -1.73 -5.29 26.94
N LEU A 242 -2.52 -4.43 27.58
CA LEU A 242 -3.14 -3.26 26.94
C LEU A 242 -2.11 -2.23 26.47
N ASN A 243 -1.06 -2.02 27.27
CA ASN A 243 0.03 -1.10 26.97
C ASN A 243 1.11 -1.66 26.03
N HIS A 244 0.91 -2.82 25.40
CA HIS A 244 1.95 -3.43 24.59
C HIS A 244 2.11 -2.75 23.20
N PRO A 245 3.29 -2.18 22.87
CA PRO A 245 3.46 -1.27 21.73
C PRO A 245 3.44 -1.93 20.35
N LYS A 246 3.56 -3.26 20.29
CA LYS A 246 3.55 -4.03 19.04
C LYS A 246 2.29 -4.88 18.85
N LEU A 247 1.39 -4.89 19.84
CA LEU A 247 0.17 -5.69 19.76
C LEU A 247 -0.70 -5.15 18.62
N THR A 248 -1.05 -6.01 17.67
CA THR A 248 -1.95 -5.67 16.55
C THR A 248 -3.26 -6.44 16.60
N GLN A 249 -3.30 -7.53 17.37
CA GLN A 249 -4.48 -8.40 17.52
C GLN A 249 -4.61 -8.89 18.96
N LEU A 250 -5.79 -8.67 19.54
CA LEU A 250 -6.19 -9.16 20.86
C LEU A 250 -7.54 -9.86 20.73
N ASP A 251 -7.60 -11.13 21.11
CA ASP A 251 -8.82 -11.92 21.15
C ASP A 251 -9.01 -12.51 22.54
N ILE A 252 -10.09 -12.10 23.19
CA ILE A 252 -10.53 -12.58 24.49
C ILE A 252 -11.90 -13.20 24.26
N ASN A 253 -11.96 -14.52 24.41
CA ASN A 253 -13.19 -15.28 24.33
C ASN A 253 -13.54 -15.81 25.73
N GLY A 254 -14.73 -15.50 26.24
CA GLY A 254 -15.23 -16.01 27.51
C GLY A 254 -15.23 -15.01 28.68
N GLU A 255 -15.92 -15.39 29.76
CA GLU A 255 -16.26 -14.51 30.89
C GLU A 255 -15.23 -14.50 32.01
N PHE A 256 -13.94 -14.35 31.72
CA PHE A 256 -12.90 -14.39 32.77
C PHE A 256 -12.47 -13.01 33.25
N TYR A 257 -12.31 -12.08 32.31
CA TYR A 257 -11.79 -10.75 32.60
C TYR A 257 -12.88 -9.71 32.79
N THR A 258 -12.57 -8.69 33.57
CA THR A 258 -13.35 -7.46 33.71
C THR A 258 -12.46 -6.24 33.56
N THR A 259 -12.99 -5.15 33.00
CA THR A 259 -12.34 -3.84 33.03
C THR A 259 -13.34 -2.73 32.73
N THR A 260 -13.16 -1.56 33.32
CA THR A 260 -13.95 -0.38 32.99
C THR A 260 -13.35 0.41 31.82
N LEU A 261 -12.08 0.16 31.47
CA LEU A 261 -11.33 0.87 30.44
C LEU A 261 -10.35 -0.07 29.71
N ILE A 262 -10.37 -0.03 28.38
CA ILE A 262 -9.38 -0.65 27.51
C ILE A 262 -8.55 0.48 26.89
N ASP A 263 -7.43 0.84 27.52
CA ASP A 263 -6.52 1.86 27.00
C ASP A 263 -5.46 1.22 26.09
N LEU A 264 -5.62 1.45 24.78
CA LEU A 264 -4.73 1.00 23.71
C LEU A 264 -4.04 2.19 23.04
N SER A 265 -3.94 3.34 23.72
CA SER A 265 -3.29 4.56 23.20
C SER A 265 -1.82 4.34 22.82
N ASN A 266 -1.16 3.36 23.44
CA ASN A 266 0.22 2.95 23.16
C ASN A 266 0.33 1.79 22.16
N SER A 267 -0.78 1.17 21.77
CA SER A 267 -0.83 -0.03 20.95
C SER A 267 -0.94 0.28 19.46
N LYS A 268 -0.62 -0.70 18.61
CA LYS A 268 -0.91 -0.69 17.16
C LYS A 268 -2.11 -1.58 16.83
N LEU A 269 -3.03 -1.71 17.77
CA LEU A 269 -4.14 -2.65 17.68
C LEU A 269 -4.99 -2.33 16.45
N SER A 270 -5.23 -3.37 15.65
CA SER A 270 -6.09 -3.31 14.47
C SER A 270 -7.27 -4.27 14.57
N THR A 271 -7.17 -5.28 15.44
CA THR A 271 -8.23 -6.26 15.68
C THR A 271 -8.41 -6.44 17.19
N LEU A 272 -9.63 -6.20 17.66
CA LEU A 272 -10.06 -6.44 19.03
C LEU A 272 -11.28 -7.36 19.01
N SER A 273 -11.18 -8.50 19.68
CA SER A 273 -12.28 -9.45 19.87
C SER A 273 -12.48 -9.67 21.36
N LEU A 274 -13.71 -9.46 21.82
CA LEU A 274 -14.18 -9.61 23.20
C LEU A 274 -15.41 -10.53 23.21
N SER A 275 -15.39 -11.60 22.42
CA SER A 275 -16.55 -12.49 22.26
C SER A 275 -16.85 -13.29 23.54
N HIS A 276 -18.11 -13.62 23.82
CA HIS A 276 -18.51 -14.31 25.06
C HIS A 276 -17.97 -13.64 26.34
N SER A 277 -17.67 -12.34 26.31
CA SER A 277 -17.00 -11.65 27.40
C SER A 277 -17.97 -10.73 28.14
N SER A 278 -17.82 -10.62 29.45
CA SER A 278 -18.53 -9.62 30.25
C SER A 278 -17.89 -8.22 30.17
N ILE A 279 -16.66 -8.10 29.62
CA ILE A 279 -15.96 -6.82 29.50
C ILE A 279 -16.84 -5.71 28.88
N PRO A 280 -17.51 -5.93 27.73
CA PRO A 280 -18.31 -4.88 27.09
C PRO A 280 -19.37 -4.27 28.00
N SER A 281 -19.98 -5.05 28.89
CA SER A 281 -20.97 -4.58 29.86
C SER A 281 -20.41 -3.71 30.99
N THR A 282 -19.11 -3.84 31.26
CA THR A 282 -18.42 -3.14 32.35
C THR A 282 -17.72 -1.85 31.91
N LEU A 283 -17.61 -1.60 30.61
CA LEU A 283 -16.95 -0.41 30.07
C LEU A 283 -17.67 0.88 30.45
N GLN A 284 -16.91 1.88 30.88
CA GLN A 284 -17.39 3.24 31.17
C GLN A 284 -16.73 4.22 30.21
N LEU A 285 -17.46 5.21 29.69
CA LEU A 285 -16.95 6.21 28.73
C LEU A 285 -15.58 6.77 29.18
N PRO A 286 -14.54 6.77 28.32
CA PRO A 286 -14.53 6.45 26.88
C PRO A 286 -14.61 4.95 26.52
N GLY A 287 -14.46 4.05 27.50
CA GLY A 287 -14.59 2.59 27.35
C GLY A 287 -13.37 1.97 26.67
N ILE A 288 -13.11 2.37 25.43
CA ILE A 288 -11.95 1.97 24.64
C ILE A 288 -11.23 3.25 24.21
N VAL A 289 -9.91 3.31 24.39
CA VAL A 289 -9.08 4.44 23.93
C VAL A 289 -8.06 3.89 22.95
N LEU A 290 -7.92 4.52 21.78
CA LEU A 290 -6.94 4.12 20.77
C LEU A 290 -5.89 5.21 20.57
N ALA A 291 -4.77 4.86 19.93
CA ALA A 291 -3.78 5.84 19.50
C ALA A 291 -4.40 6.88 18.53
N PRO A 292 -3.91 8.12 18.48
CA PRO A 292 -4.42 9.13 17.56
C PRO A 292 -4.40 8.65 16.10
N ASN A 293 -5.52 8.79 15.39
CA ASN A 293 -5.74 8.32 14.02
C ASN A 293 -5.70 6.79 13.83
N ALA A 294 -5.63 6.00 14.90
CA ALA A 294 -5.76 4.56 14.79
C ALA A 294 -7.17 4.19 14.32
N VAL A 295 -7.24 3.10 13.55
CA VAL A 295 -8.48 2.53 13.05
C VAL A 295 -8.50 1.05 13.39
N LEU A 296 -9.53 0.61 14.10
CA LEU A 296 -9.78 -0.82 14.28
C LEU A 296 -10.33 -1.38 12.97
N ASN A 297 -9.58 -2.28 12.34
CA ASN A 297 -10.08 -3.02 11.19
C ASN A 297 -11.25 -3.93 11.60
N ASN A 298 -11.21 -4.51 12.80
CA ASN A 298 -12.25 -5.36 13.32
C ASN A 298 -12.46 -5.17 14.83
N LEU A 299 -13.70 -4.94 15.24
CA LEU A 299 -14.18 -4.99 16.62
C LEU A 299 -15.26 -6.08 16.71
N ASN A 300 -14.99 -7.15 17.45
CA ASN A 300 -15.91 -8.27 17.62
C ASN A 300 -16.38 -8.39 19.06
N LEU A 301 -17.69 -8.26 19.29
CA LEU A 301 -18.36 -8.36 20.59
C LEU A 301 -19.44 -9.45 20.58
N LYS A 302 -19.30 -10.47 19.72
CA LYS A 302 -20.28 -11.57 19.58
C LYS A 302 -20.54 -12.30 20.91
N TYR A 303 -21.78 -12.69 21.20
CA TYR A 303 -22.19 -13.40 22.43
C TYR A 303 -21.81 -12.72 23.76
N SER A 304 -21.63 -11.41 23.76
CA SER A 304 -21.36 -10.64 24.97
C SER A 304 -22.67 -10.24 25.65
N PRO A 305 -22.87 -10.50 26.95
CA PRO A 305 -24.06 -10.06 27.65
C PRO A 305 -24.07 -8.54 27.89
N ASN A 306 -25.26 -7.99 28.10
CA ASN A 306 -25.54 -6.61 28.49
C ASN A 306 -24.95 -5.55 27.54
N LEU A 307 -24.97 -5.78 26.23
CA LEU A 307 -24.48 -4.79 25.25
C LEU A 307 -25.34 -3.52 25.19
N SER A 308 -26.54 -3.54 25.75
CA SER A 308 -27.39 -2.35 25.87
C SER A 308 -26.76 -1.22 26.70
N THR A 309 -25.81 -1.54 27.59
CA THR A 309 -25.05 -0.56 28.39
C THR A 309 -23.69 -0.21 27.79
N LEU A 310 -23.36 -0.74 26.61
CA LEU A 310 -22.06 -0.50 25.97
C LEU A 310 -21.85 0.99 25.72
N ASN A 311 -20.82 1.54 26.36
CA ASN A 311 -20.49 2.96 26.27
C ASN A 311 -19.08 3.14 25.71
N ILE A 312 -18.99 3.28 24.39
CA ILE A 312 -17.74 3.48 23.65
C ILE A 312 -17.69 4.93 23.15
N ASP A 313 -16.50 5.52 23.19
CA ASP A 313 -16.23 6.84 22.62
C ASP A 313 -16.61 6.88 21.11
N PRO A 314 -17.51 7.79 20.69
CA PRO A 314 -17.94 7.91 19.30
C PRO A 314 -16.81 8.29 18.34
N SER A 315 -15.69 8.82 18.84
CA SER A 315 -14.53 9.18 18.01
C SER A 315 -13.70 7.97 17.55
N ILE A 316 -13.99 6.77 18.08
CA ILE A 316 -13.31 5.54 17.66
C ILE A 316 -13.69 5.18 16.23
N LYS A 317 -12.67 5.10 15.37
CA LYS A 317 -12.81 4.66 13.99
C LYS A 317 -12.73 3.14 13.91
N VAL A 318 -13.82 2.52 13.47
CA VAL A 318 -13.91 1.08 13.24
C VAL A 318 -14.26 0.85 11.77
N LYS A 319 -13.64 -0.14 11.11
CA LYS A 319 -14.03 -0.58 9.75
C LYS A 319 -15.06 -1.68 9.76
N SER A 320 -14.90 -2.68 10.64
CA SER A 320 -15.82 -3.81 10.77
C SER A 320 -16.25 -3.99 12.21
N LEU A 321 -17.56 -3.99 12.46
CA LEU A 321 -18.15 -4.22 13.78
C LEU A 321 -18.98 -5.50 13.76
N THR A 322 -18.67 -6.46 14.63
CA THR A 322 -19.47 -7.69 14.81
C THR A 322 -20.10 -7.68 16.19
N ILE A 323 -21.42 -7.63 16.26
CA ILE A 323 -22.23 -7.73 17.48
C ILE A 323 -23.40 -8.70 17.27
N SER A 324 -23.11 -9.83 16.62
CA SER A 324 -24.08 -10.89 16.40
C SER A 324 -24.27 -11.77 17.63
N GLU A 325 -25.41 -12.46 17.69
CA GLU A 325 -25.70 -13.50 18.68
C GLU A 325 -25.68 -12.99 20.14
N ASN A 326 -26.21 -11.78 20.37
CA ASN A 326 -26.45 -11.18 21.69
C ASN A 326 -27.96 -11.08 21.92
N GLU A 327 -28.54 -12.08 22.58
CA GLU A 327 -29.99 -12.20 22.77
C GLU A 327 -30.59 -11.02 23.56
N ASP A 328 -29.81 -10.33 24.39
CA ASP A 328 -30.24 -9.18 25.19
C ASP A 328 -30.23 -7.85 24.42
N LEU A 329 -29.67 -7.81 23.21
CA LEU A 329 -29.57 -6.61 22.39
C LEU A 329 -30.90 -6.34 21.67
N VAL A 330 -31.79 -5.58 22.33
CA VAL A 330 -33.13 -5.24 21.82
C VAL A 330 -33.20 -3.99 20.95
N ALA A 331 -32.13 -3.20 20.87
CA ALA A 331 -32.02 -1.99 20.06
C ALA A 331 -30.62 -1.86 19.45
N ALA A 332 -30.53 -1.27 18.26
CA ALA A 332 -29.23 -0.95 17.68
C ALA A 332 -28.50 0.10 18.57
N PRO A 333 -27.22 -0.09 18.92
CA PRO A 333 -26.45 0.89 19.69
C PRO A 333 -26.45 2.24 18.96
N ALA A 334 -26.48 3.37 19.67
CA ALA A 334 -26.54 4.71 19.05
C ALA A 334 -25.17 5.42 18.99
N PHE A 335 -24.09 4.76 19.39
CA PHE A 335 -22.89 5.44 19.91
C PHE A 335 -21.71 5.52 18.93
N PHE A 336 -21.79 4.94 17.74
CA PHE A 336 -20.67 4.96 16.79
C PHE A 336 -20.80 6.07 15.76
N ASP A 337 -19.70 6.76 15.46
CA ASP A 337 -19.58 7.46 14.19
C ASP A 337 -19.48 6.41 13.08
N TYR A 338 -20.63 6.14 12.45
CA TYR A 338 -20.75 5.18 11.36
C TYR A 338 -20.08 5.67 10.07
N GLN A 339 -19.66 6.94 10.01
CA GLN A 339 -18.95 7.48 8.87
C GLN A 339 -17.56 6.81 8.75
N GLY A 340 -17.42 5.95 7.74
CA GLY A 340 -16.19 5.21 7.46
C GLY A 340 -16.19 3.74 7.88
N MET A 341 -17.26 3.25 8.52
CA MET A 341 -17.47 1.80 8.71
C MET A 341 -17.76 1.13 7.36
N GLU A 342 -17.04 0.05 7.07
CA GLU A 342 -17.22 -0.76 5.87
C GLU A 342 -18.23 -1.88 6.12
N ALA A 343 -18.20 -2.51 7.29
CA ALA A 343 -19.00 -3.69 7.59
C ALA A 343 -19.62 -3.67 8.98
N ILE A 344 -20.84 -4.19 9.09
CA ILE A 344 -21.49 -4.41 10.38
C ILE A 344 -22.27 -5.74 10.40
N ASP A 345 -22.17 -6.48 11.50
CA ASP A 345 -22.93 -7.71 11.74
C ASP A 345 -23.74 -7.60 13.03
N TYR A 346 -25.05 -7.44 12.88
CA TYR A 346 -26.10 -7.44 13.89
C TYR A 346 -26.90 -8.75 13.88
N SER A 347 -26.44 -9.82 13.25
CA SER A 347 -27.28 -11.00 13.07
C SER A 347 -27.59 -11.73 14.38
N SER A 348 -28.76 -12.36 14.47
CA SER A 348 -29.16 -13.19 15.62
C SER A 348 -29.23 -12.41 16.95
N ASN A 349 -29.88 -11.25 16.95
CA ASN A 349 -30.19 -10.51 18.18
C ASN A 349 -31.72 -10.35 18.33
N GLU A 350 -32.17 -9.58 19.32
CA GLU A 350 -33.58 -9.24 19.52
C GLU A 350 -33.93 -7.81 19.06
N ILE A 351 -33.15 -7.23 18.15
CA ILE A 351 -33.32 -5.83 17.74
C ILE A 351 -34.68 -5.63 17.08
N ALA A 352 -35.52 -4.76 17.66
CA ALA A 352 -36.85 -4.44 17.17
C ALA A 352 -36.95 -3.02 16.57
N GLY A 353 -38.10 -2.70 15.98
CA GLY A 353 -38.37 -1.39 15.34
C GLY A 353 -37.94 -1.34 13.87
N THR A 354 -37.90 -0.14 13.28
CA THR A 354 -37.49 0.03 11.88
C THR A 354 -35.99 -0.04 11.71
N MET A 355 -35.52 -0.57 10.58
CA MET A 355 -34.10 -0.52 10.24
C MET A 355 -33.65 0.95 10.09
N PRO A 356 -32.61 1.42 10.80
CA PRO A 356 -32.18 2.81 10.74
C PRO A 356 -31.62 3.22 9.37
N ASP A 357 -31.87 4.48 8.95
CA ASP A 357 -31.36 5.00 7.67
C ASP A 357 -29.83 5.03 7.58
N HIS A 358 -29.13 5.13 8.71
CA HIS A 358 -27.66 5.11 8.72
C HIS A 358 -27.09 3.76 8.24
N PHE A 359 -27.92 2.70 8.16
CA PHE A 359 -27.52 1.44 7.54
C PHE A 359 -27.15 1.64 6.06
N CYS A 360 -27.65 2.68 5.41
CA CYS A 360 -27.29 3.03 4.04
C CYS A 360 -25.80 3.37 3.85
N TYR A 361 -25.06 3.66 4.92
CA TYR A 361 -23.64 4.02 4.85
C TYR A 361 -22.71 2.82 4.77
N TYR A 362 -23.14 1.63 5.18
CA TYR A 362 -22.25 0.47 5.24
C TYR A 362 -22.15 -0.25 3.90
N GLN A 363 -20.98 -0.79 3.61
CA GLN A 363 -20.78 -1.64 2.43
C GLN A 363 -21.36 -3.05 2.64
N SER A 364 -21.19 -3.62 3.83
CA SER A 364 -21.66 -4.96 4.18
C SER A 364 -22.44 -4.91 5.48
N ILE A 365 -23.64 -5.49 5.49
CA ILE A 365 -24.52 -5.49 6.66
C ILE A 365 -25.03 -6.90 6.82
N PHE A 366 -24.99 -7.44 8.02
CA PHE A 366 -25.63 -8.70 8.36
C PHE A 366 -26.65 -8.43 9.45
N ALA A 367 -27.94 -8.51 9.13
CA ALA A 367 -29.03 -8.15 10.06
C ALA A 367 -30.09 -9.24 10.20
N ARG A 368 -29.80 -10.45 9.69
CA ARG A 368 -30.70 -11.62 9.75
C ARG A 368 -31.01 -12.02 11.21
N TYR A 369 -32.14 -12.69 11.44
CA TYR A 369 -32.54 -13.17 12.76
C TYR A 369 -32.64 -12.04 13.80
N ASN A 370 -33.47 -11.03 13.52
CA ASN A 370 -33.83 -9.93 14.41
C ASN A 370 -35.35 -9.73 14.41
N GLN A 371 -35.86 -8.77 15.18
CA GLN A 371 -37.28 -8.41 15.28
C GLN A 371 -37.63 -7.10 14.53
N PHE A 372 -36.84 -6.72 13.53
CA PHE A 372 -37.10 -5.51 12.73
C PHE A 372 -38.48 -5.55 12.06
N THR A 373 -39.15 -4.39 12.02
CA THR A 373 -40.48 -4.15 11.45
C THR A 373 -40.46 -2.93 10.52
N GLY A 374 -41.57 -2.65 9.83
CA GLY A 374 -41.70 -1.49 8.94
C GLY A 374 -40.96 -1.62 7.61
N SER A 375 -40.67 -0.49 6.96
CA SER A 375 -39.97 -0.43 5.67
C SER A 375 -38.45 -0.43 5.84
N VAL A 376 -37.73 -1.06 4.92
CA VAL A 376 -36.27 -0.88 4.80
C VAL A 376 -35.92 0.53 4.31
N PRO A 377 -34.77 1.08 4.73
CA PRO A 377 -34.26 2.34 4.19
C PRO A 377 -34.25 2.38 2.66
N SER A 378 -34.52 3.56 2.07
CA SER A 378 -34.70 3.69 0.61
C SER A 378 -33.50 3.24 -0.21
N CYS A 379 -32.28 3.36 0.34
CA CYS A 379 -31.05 2.94 -0.31
C CYS A 379 -31.04 1.44 -0.65
N PHE A 380 -31.73 0.64 0.16
CA PHE A 380 -31.83 -0.80 -0.02
C PHE A 380 -32.83 -1.19 -1.10
N LEU A 381 -33.87 -0.39 -1.30
CA LEU A 381 -34.83 -0.57 -2.38
C LEU A 381 -34.16 -0.50 -3.76
N CYS A 382 -33.05 0.26 -3.84
CA CYS A 382 -32.26 0.42 -5.05
C CYS A 382 -31.24 -0.69 -5.31
N ASP A 383 -30.93 -1.56 -4.35
CA ASP A 383 -29.95 -2.63 -4.55
C ASP A 383 -30.37 -3.94 -3.87
N LEU A 384 -31.60 -4.39 -4.12
CA LEU A 384 -32.19 -5.56 -3.46
C LEU A 384 -31.33 -6.82 -3.61
N ALA A 385 -30.64 -7.02 -4.73
CA ALA A 385 -29.78 -8.18 -4.97
C ALA A 385 -28.64 -8.32 -3.94
N ARG A 386 -28.12 -7.20 -3.45
CA ARG A 386 -27.10 -7.17 -2.39
C ARG A 386 -27.64 -7.63 -1.04
N ILE A 387 -28.94 -7.56 -0.86
CA ILE A 387 -29.62 -7.72 0.43
C ILE A 387 -30.32 -9.08 0.51
N VAL A 388 -30.66 -9.72 -0.61
CA VAL A 388 -31.26 -11.09 -0.66
C VAL A 388 -30.61 -12.08 0.33
N PRO A 389 -29.26 -12.15 0.47
CA PRO A 389 -28.61 -13.04 1.44
C PRO A 389 -28.84 -12.69 2.93
N LEU A 390 -29.37 -11.49 3.23
CA LEU A 390 -29.58 -10.93 4.57
C LEU A 390 -30.99 -11.19 5.12
N TYR A 391 -31.89 -11.75 4.32
CA TYR A 391 -33.34 -11.71 4.53
C TYR A 391 -34.05 -12.92 5.14
N PRO A 392 -33.45 -14.03 5.61
CA PRO A 392 -34.24 -15.25 5.82
C PRO A 392 -35.39 -15.14 6.85
N ASN A 393 -35.49 -14.07 7.67
CA ASN A 393 -36.51 -13.94 8.72
C ASN A 393 -37.12 -12.53 8.96
N PHE A 394 -37.09 -11.61 8.00
CA PHE A 394 -37.87 -10.37 8.16
C PHE A 394 -39.36 -10.65 7.94
N ASN A 395 -40.20 -10.42 8.96
CA ASN A 395 -41.67 -10.36 8.83
C ASN A 395 -42.12 -9.10 8.05
N MET A 396 -41.36 -8.70 7.02
CA MET A 396 -41.69 -7.58 6.14
C MET A 396 -42.74 -8.03 5.15
N ASN A 397 -43.99 -7.76 5.49
CA ASN A 397 -45.12 -7.83 4.59
C ASN A 397 -45.60 -6.40 4.28
N PRO A 398 -45.56 -5.93 3.01
CA PRO A 398 -45.14 -6.64 1.80
C PRO A 398 -43.61 -6.65 1.58
N GLN A 399 -43.13 -7.69 0.89
CA GLN A 399 -41.76 -7.73 0.38
C GLN A 399 -41.53 -6.54 -0.58
N PRO A 400 -40.43 -5.80 -0.44
CA PRO A 400 -40.19 -4.62 -1.27
C PRO A 400 -40.10 -5.01 -2.75
N THR A 401 -41.00 -4.46 -3.56
CA THR A 401 -40.94 -4.59 -5.02
C THR A 401 -39.99 -3.54 -5.60
N VAL A 402 -39.13 -3.97 -6.52
CA VAL A 402 -38.04 -3.25 -7.20
C VAL A 402 -38.46 -1.86 -7.78
N ALA A 403 -39.73 -1.59 -8.03
CA ALA A 403 -40.22 -0.44 -8.80
C ALA A 403 -40.15 0.96 -8.14
N THR A 404 -39.49 1.14 -6.99
CA THR A 404 -39.62 2.38 -6.16
C THR A 404 -38.31 3.14 -5.88
N CYS A 405 -37.20 2.78 -6.52
CA CYS A 405 -35.92 3.47 -6.31
C CYS A 405 -35.93 4.91 -6.85
N ASN A 406 -35.91 5.92 -5.95
CA ASN A 406 -35.73 7.33 -6.31
C ASN A 406 -34.25 7.73 -6.20
N LEU A 407 -33.46 7.38 -7.21
CA LEU A 407 -32.07 7.84 -7.33
C LEU A 407 -32.04 9.32 -7.72
N GLN A 408 -31.33 10.13 -6.94
CA GLN A 408 -31.14 11.55 -7.22
C GLN A 408 -29.66 11.89 -7.24
N ILE A 409 -29.22 12.60 -8.29
CA ILE A 409 -27.89 13.21 -8.36
C ILE A 409 -28.06 14.68 -8.02
N GLU A 410 -27.36 15.14 -6.99
CA GLU A 410 -27.44 16.52 -6.51
C GLU A 410 -26.37 17.38 -7.16
N SER A 411 -25.13 16.88 -7.23
CA SER A 411 -24.02 17.58 -7.83
C SER A 411 -22.90 16.62 -8.24
N PHE A 412 -21.99 17.09 -9.07
CA PHE A 412 -20.77 16.37 -9.37
C PHE A 412 -19.65 17.34 -9.79
N THR A 413 -18.40 16.89 -9.74
CA THR A 413 -17.26 17.67 -10.25
C THR A 413 -17.34 17.84 -11.77
N GLN A 414 -17.47 19.08 -12.27
CA GLN A 414 -17.69 19.39 -13.69
C GLN A 414 -16.44 19.82 -14.46
N SER A 415 -15.31 20.01 -13.78
CA SER A 415 -14.11 20.61 -14.36
C SER A 415 -12.87 19.89 -13.85
N PHE A 416 -11.98 19.56 -14.77
CA PHE A 416 -10.74 18.83 -14.48
C PHE A 416 -9.55 19.49 -15.18
N SER A 417 -8.37 19.33 -14.59
CA SER A 417 -7.12 19.58 -15.30
C SER A 417 -6.88 18.48 -16.33
N THR A 418 -5.94 18.73 -17.23
CA THR A 418 -5.61 17.82 -18.34
C THR A 418 -5.04 16.46 -17.90
N ASP A 419 -4.53 16.34 -16.68
CA ASP A 419 -4.10 15.08 -16.06
C ASP A 419 -5.26 14.24 -15.50
N GLY A 420 -6.50 14.71 -15.61
CA GLY A 420 -7.69 14.04 -15.10
C GLY A 420 -7.93 14.33 -13.63
N GLY A 421 -8.51 13.37 -12.91
CA GLY A 421 -8.79 13.53 -11.48
C GLY A 421 -9.88 12.59 -10.97
N LEU A 422 -10.44 12.92 -9.82
CA LEU A 422 -11.59 12.22 -9.25
C LEU A 422 -12.84 13.08 -9.42
N MET A 423 -13.81 12.58 -10.17
CA MET A 423 -15.15 13.13 -10.22
C MET A 423 -15.89 12.69 -8.96
N GLU A 424 -16.10 13.61 -8.04
CA GLU A 424 -16.96 13.40 -6.90
C GLU A 424 -18.41 13.55 -7.33
N ILE A 425 -19.25 12.55 -7.06
CA ILE A 425 -20.67 12.50 -7.42
C ILE A 425 -21.46 12.47 -6.11
N HIS A 426 -22.22 13.53 -5.84
CA HIS A 426 -23.12 13.65 -4.69
C HIS A 426 -24.55 13.33 -5.10
N GLY A 427 -25.26 12.60 -4.24
CA GLY A 427 -26.66 12.32 -4.46
C GLY A 427 -27.30 11.56 -3.32
N SER A 428 -28.50 11.04 -3.58
CA SER A 428 -29.23 10.15 -2.70
C SER A 428 -29.53 8.85 -3.43
N ASN A 429 -29.41 7.73 -2.71
CA ASN A 429 -29.60 6.39 -3.25
C ASN A 429 -28.75 6.15 -4.50
N ILE A 430 -27.50 6.65 -4.55
CA ILE A 430 -26.59 6.44 -5.70
C ILE A 430 -25.87 5.08 -5.65
N GLY A 431 -26.13 4.25 -4.64
CA GLY A 431 -25.55 2.92 -4.50
C GLY A 431 -24.12 2.91 -3.97
N TRP A 432 -23.47 1.76 -4.11
CA TRP A 432 -22.15 1.49 -3.52
C TRP A 432 -21.05 1.31 -4.57
N THR A 433 -21.44 1.05 -5.81
CA THR A 433 -20.55 0.68 -6.91
C THR A 433 -21.02 1.37 -8.18
N LEU A 434 -20.07 1.89 -8.96
CA LEU A 434 -20.33 2.47 -10.27
C LEU A 434 -20.11 1.39 -11.33
N TYR A 435 -20.97 1.34 -12.35
CA TYR A 435 -20.93 0.32 -13.39
C TYR A 435 -20.81 0.94 -14.79
N SER A 436 -20.15 0.23 -15.70
CA SER A 436 -20.18 0.50 -17.13
C SER A 436 -21.51 0.03 -17.76
N ASN A 437 -21.70 0.33 -19.04
CA ASN A 437 -22.82 -0.20 -19.84
C ASN A 437 -22.81 -1.73 -19.98
N THR A 438 -21.66 -2.38 -19.83
CA THR A 438 -21.52 -3.84 -19.83
C THR A 438 -21.72 -4.46 -18.46
N GLY A 439 -22.00 -3.65 -17.43
CA GLY A 439 -22.11 -4.12 -16.04
C GLY A 439 -20.78 -4.38 -15.35
N ALA A 440 -19.64 -3.99 -15.96
CA ALA A 440 -18.35 -4.11 -15.31
C ALA A 440 -18.20 -3.04 -14.22
N ASN A 441 -17.61 -3.40 -13.08
CA ASN A 441 -17.31 -2.46 -12.01
C ASN A 441 -16.31 -1.41 -12.51
N LEU A 442 -16.70 -0.14 -12.45
CA LEU A 442 -15.79 0.99 -12.66
C LEU A 442 -14.97 1.18 -11.39
N LYS A 443 -13.66 1.41 -11.54
CA LYS A 443 -12.78 1.69 -10.39
C LYS A 443 -13.24 2.98 -9.73
N ASN A 444 -13.79 2.86 -8.52
CA ASN A 444 -14.18 3.98 -7.67
C ASN A 444 -13.42 3.91 -6.33
N SER A 445 -13.11 5.08 -5.76
CA SER A 445 -12.85 5.18 -4.32
C SER A 445 -14.18 5.46 -3.62
N LYS A 446 -14.31 5.00 -2.38
CA LYS A 446 -15.55 5.10 -1.61
C LYS A 446 -15.26 5.91 -0.36
N ASN A 447 -16.06 6.95 -0.12
CA ASN A 447 -15.97 7.77 1.09
C ASN A 447 -17.25 7.63 1.91
N MET A 448 -18.42 7.73 1.26
CA MET A 448 -19.74 7.52 1.89
C MET A 448 -20.69 6.83 0.90
N PRO A 449 -20.86 5.51 0.97
CA PRO A 449 -21.78 4.80 0.09
C PRO A 449 -23.20 5.39 0.13
N ASN A 450 -23.92 5.28 -0.99
CA ASN A 450 -25.24 5.88 -1.27
C ASN A 450 -25.32 7.40 -1.29
N GLN A 451 -24.28 8.13 -0.88
CA GLN A 451 -24.27 9.60 -0.89
C GLN A 451 -23.17 10.19 -1.75
N VAL A 452 -21.94 9.66 -1.65
CA VAL A 452 -20.76 10.19 -2.35
C VAL A 452 -19.95 9.06 -2.96
N LEU A 453 -19.84 9.07 -4.28
CA LEU A 453 -19.03 8.12 -5.06
C LEU A 453 -18.02 8.87 -5.91
N TYR A 454 -16.82 8.30 -6.08
CA TYR A 454 -15.77 8.91 -6.91
C TYR A 454 -15.56 8.11 -8.19
N TYR A 455 -15.58 8.78 -9.34
CA TYR A 455 -15.21 8.20 -10.62
C TYR A 455 -13.86 8.74 -11.09
N THR A 456 -12.92 7.89 -11.50
CA THR A 456 -11.62 8.36 -11.98
C THR A 456 -11.72 8.85 -13.42
N ILE A 457 -11.48 10.15 -13.62
CA ILE A 457 -11.39 10.77 -14.93
C ILE A 457 -9.97 10.58 -15.48
N PRO A 458 -9.81 9.94 -16.66
CA PRO A 458 -8.49 9.77 -17.26
C PRO A 458 -7.93 11.11 -17.78
N PRO A 459 -6.60 11.22 -17.94
CA PRO A 459 -5.99 12.37 -18.60
C PRO A 459 -6.57 12.63 -20.00
N SER A 460 -6.85 13.89 -20.33
CA SER A 460 -7.45 14.30 -21.60
C SER A 460 -6.99 15.69 -22.07
N THR A 461 -6.99 15.90 -23.39
CA THR A 461 -6.72 17.18 -24.05
C THR A 461 -7.88 17.59 -24.98
N THR A 462 -9.06 17.03 -24.78
CA THR A 462 -10.29 17.38 -25.52
C THR A 462 -11.38 17.80 -24.55
N SER A 463 -12.21 18.78 -24.96
CA SER A 463 -13.34 19.29 -24.19
C SER A 463 -14.43 19.81 -25.13
N PRO A 464 -15.74 19.66 -24.82
CA PRO A 464 -16.32 18.96 -23.67
C PRO A 464 -16.17 17.43 -23.76
N GLN A 465 -16.29 16.75 -22.62
CA GLN A 465 -16.31 15.30 -22.53
C GLN A 465 -17.54 14.83 -21.77
N SER A 466 -17.92 13.57 -21.96
CA SER A 466 -18.98 12.95 -21.19
C SER A 466 -18.63 11.52 -20.81
N VAL A 467 -19.05 11.09 -19.63
CA VAL A 467 -19.01 9.69 -19.22
C VAL A 467 -20.41 9.19 -18.89
N THR A 468 -20.74 7.99 -19.33
CA THR A 468 -21.99 7.32 -18.99
C THR A 468 -21.75 6.33 -17.86
N ILE A 469 -22.41 6.56 -16.73
CA ILE A 469 -22.30 5.74 -15.53
C ILE A 469 -23.66 5.12 -15.23
N TYR A 470 -23.62 3.84 -14.84
CA TYR A 470 -24.78 3.10 -14.38
C TYR A 470 -24.69 2.90 -12.88
N PHE A 471 -25.83 3.07 -12.20
CA PHE A 471 -25.99 2.86 -10.77
C PHE A 471 -26.90 1.66 -10.57
N HIS A 472 -26.61 0.82 -9.57
CA HIS A 472 -27.45 -0.34 -9.25
C HIS A 472 -27.64 -1.34 -10.40
N TYR A 473 -26.69 -1.41 -11.33
CA TYR A 473 -26.77 -2.24 -12.54
C TYR A 473 -27.18 -3.71 -12.28
N PRO A 474 -26.67 -4.41 -11.24
CA PRO A 474 -27.05 -5.80 -10.97
C PRO A 474 -28.52 -5.97 -10.57
N SER A 475 -29.08 -4.99 -9.86
CA SER A 475 -30.45 -5.00 -9.37
C SER A 475 -31.44 -4.47 -10.42
N PHE A 476 -30.95 -3.63 -11.35
CA PHE A 476 -31.72 -2.99 -12.40
C PHE A 476 -30.92 -2.94 -13.69
N ASN A 477 -30.96 -3.98 -14.52
CA ASN A 477 -30.39 -3.91 -15.87
C ASN A 477 -31.08 -2.86 -16.77
N THR A 478 -32.24 -2.33 -16.33
CA THR A 478 -32.97 -1.23 -16.95
C THR A 478 -32.73 0.13 -16.29
N THR A 479 -31.81 0.26 -15.32
CA THR A 479 -31.51 1.59 -14.75
C THR A 479 -31.04 2.52 -15.85
N LEU A 480 -31.69 3.68 -15.94
CA LEU A 480 -31.37 4.65 -16.97
C LEU A 480 -29.92 5.12 -16.78
N PRO A 481 -29.06 5.04 -17.82
CA PRO A 481 -27.72 5.59 -17.76
C PRO A 481 -27.77 7.06 -17.31
N ARG A 482 -26.81 7.46 -16.48
CA ARG A 482 -26.58 8.87 -16.18
C ARG A 482 -25.35 9.32 -16.94
N GLN A 483 -25.54 10.30 -17.82
CA GLN A 483 -24.46 10.95 -18.54
C GLN A 483 -23.98 12.14 -17.73
N PHE A 484 -22.69 12.14 -17.42
CA PHE A 484 -22.00 13.22 -16.71
C PHE A 484 -21.15 13.98 -17.72
N GLU A 485 -21.55 15.21 -18.02
CA GLU A 485 -20.81 16.12 -18.89
C GLU A 485 -19.82 16.93 -18.07
N TYR A 486 -18.56 16.96 -18.51
CA TYR A 486 -17.50 17.69 -17.84
C TYR A 486 -16.57 18.37 -18.84
N THR A 487 -15.82 19.33 -18.33
CA THR A 487 -14.89 20.14 -19.11
C THR A 487 -13.45 19.90 -18.66
N ILE A 488 -12.53 19.98 -19.62
CA ILE A 488 -11.10 20.01 -19.32
C ILE A 488 -10.71 21.48 -19.40
N ASN A 489 -10.16 21.99 -18.31
CA ASN A 489 -9.74 23.38 -18.19
C ASN A 489 -8.73 23.73 -19.28
N ALA A 490 -8.91 24.89 -19.91
CA ALA A 490 -7.94 25.42 -20.85
C ALA A 490 -6.58 25.61 -20.13
N PRO A 491 -5.46 25.40 -20.84
CA PRO A 491 -4.15 25.68 -20.28
C PRO A 491 -4.06 27.14 -19.83
N ALA A 492 -3.40 27.39 -18.70
CA ALA A 492 -3.10 28.72 -18.22
C ALA A 492 -1.64 28.78 -17.80
N ILE A 493 -0.85 29.64 -18.45
CA ILE A 493 0.56 29.84 -18.12
C ILE A 493 0.66 31.06 -17.19
N THR A 494 1.25 30.85 -16.02
CA THR A 494 1.39 31.88 -14.97
C THR A 494 2.82 32.38 -14.83
N GLY A 495 3.79 31.66 -15.39
CA GLY A 495 5.19 32.07 -15.31
C GLY A 495 6.07 31.38 -16.35
N VAL A 496 7.13 32.06 -16.75
CA VAL A 496 8.18 31.54 -17.62
C VAL A 496 9.52 31.80 -16.95
N THR A 497 10.34 30.76 -16.82
CA THR A 497 11.69 30.87 -16.27
C THR A 497 12.70 30.23 -17.20
N LEU A 498 13.93 30.71 -17.13
CA LEU A 498 15.06 30.12 -17.84
C LEU A 498 15.89 29.33 -16.82
N ALA A 499 16.02 28.02 -17.02
CA ALA A 499 16.83 27.16 -16.18
C ALA A 499 17.76 26.32 -17.07
N SER A 500 19.07 26.40 -16.82
CA SER A 500 20.09 25.65 -17.59
C SER A 500 20.00 25.86 -19.10
N GLY A 501 19.63 27.07 -19.53
CA GLY A 501 19.46 27.39 -20.95
C GLY A 501 18.23 26.74 -21.59
N LEU A 502 17.26 26.25 -20.82
CA LEU A 502 15.96 25.80 -21.31
C LEU A 502 14.85 26.69 -20.75
N LEU A 503 13.86 27.00 -21.58
CA LEU A 503 12.65 27.67 -21.13
C LEU A 503 11.74 26.66 -20.43
N LYS A 504 11.38 26.98 -19.20
CA LYS A 504 10.37 26.29 -18.40
C LYS A 504 9.16 27.21 -18.26
N PHE A 505 8.01 26.74 -18.73
CA PHE A 505 6.73 27.40 -18.50
C PHE A 505 6.05 26.71 -17.32
N THR A 506 5.45 27.49 -16.45
CA THR A 506 4.72 27.04 -15.27
C THR A 506 3.29 27.56 -15.32
N GLY A 507 2.34 26.79 -14.80
CA GLY A 507 0.93 27.10 -14.95
C GLY A 507 0.02 25.98 -14.45
N SER A 508 -1.16 25.87 -15.05
CA SER A 508 -2.15 24.83 -14.79
C SER A 508 -2.70 24.26 -16.11
N SER A 509 -3.13 23.00 -16.09
CA SER A 509 -3.69 22.30 -17.26
C SER A 509 -2.78 22.32 -18.49
N LEU A 510 -1.46 22.24 -18.28
CA LEU A 510 -0.47 22.23 -19.36
C LEU A 510 -0.31 20.84 -20.02
N GLY A 511 -1.32 19.99 -19.90
CA GLY A 511 -1.35 18.66 -20.47
C GLY A 511 -0.48 17.63 -19.73
N PHE A 512 -0.33 16.44 -20.33
CA PHE A 512 0.28 15.27 -19.68
C PHE A 512 1.20 14.45 -20.59
N LYS A 513 1.30 14.79 -21.88
CA LYS A 513 2.16 14.12 -22.86
C LYS A 513 2.75 15.11 -23.87
N PRO A 514 4.05 15.03 -24.19
CA PRO A 514 4.68 15.93 -25.17
C PRO A 514 4.10 15.88 -26.58
N ASN A 515 3.60 14.73 -27.04
CA ASN A 515 3.18 14.54 -28.43
C ASN A 515 1.79 15.13 -28.78
N VAL A 516 1.04 15.62 -27.81
CA VAL A 516 -0.28 16.24 -28.01
C VAL A 516 -0.24 17.75 -27.78
N GLN A 517 0.97 18.32 -27.73
CA GLN A 517 1.20 19.71 -27.36
C GLN A 517 2.19 20.34 -28.31
N THR A 518 1.97 21.61 -28.61
CA THR A 518 2.93 22.40 -29.36
C THR A 518 3.08 23.75 -28.70
N ILE A 519 4.32 24.24 -28.64
CA ILE A 519 4.60 25.61 -28.24
C ILE A 519 5.30 26.31 -29.39
N THR A 520 4.79 27.47 -29.77
CA THR A 520 5.40 28.35 -30.76
C THR A 520 5.90 29.58 -30.03
N VAL A 521 7.19 29.88 -30.14
CA VAL A 521 7.84 31.06 -29.53
C VAL A 521 8.40 31.90 -30.67
N ALA A 522 8.04 33.20 -30.71
CA ALA A 522 8.45 34.12 -31.78
C ALA A 522 8.22 33.56 -33.20
N GLY A 523 7.06 32.93 -33.41
CA GLY A 523 6.68 32.33 -34.69
C GLY A 523 7.34 30.99 -35.05
N GLN A 524 8.23 30.45 -34.20
CA GLN A 524 8.86 29.14 -34.41
C GLN A 524 8.30 28.09 -33.47
N THR A 525 7.92 26.91 -33.99
CA THR A 525 7.41 25.80 -33.18
C THR A 525 8.55 24.96 -32.61
N PHE A 526 8.44 24.62 -31.33
CA PHE A 526 9.43 23.83 -30.59
C PHE A 526 8.83 22.55 -30.02
N SER A 527 9.65 21.51 -29.96
CA SER A 527 9.36 20.27 -29.24
C SER A 527 9.52 20.47 -27.72
N LEU A 528 8.73 19.74 -26.94
CA LEU A 528 8.80 19.74 -25.48
C LEU A 528 9.59 18.51 -25.00
N THR A 529 10.47 18.68 -24.00
CA THR A 529 11.18 17.57 -23.34
C THR A 529 10.35 16.98 -22.21
N THR A 530 9.83 17.83 -21.33
CA THR A 530 9.03 17.42 -20.19
C THR A 530 7.71 18.16 -20.18
N VAL A 531 6.68 17.44 -19.77
CA VAL A 531 5.30 17.92 -19.74
C VAL A 531 4.62 17.35 -18.51
N SER A 532 3.94 18.22 -17.79
CA SER A 532 3.07 17.91 -16.66
C SER A 532 1.91 18.89 -16.62
N SER A 533 0.92 18.64 -15.77
CA SER A 533 -0.21 19.55 -15.59
C SER A 533 0.19 20.93 -15.07
N SER A 534 1.37 21.07 -14.46
CA SER A 534 1.84 22.31 -13.81
C SER A 534 3.05 22.97 -14.48
N PHE A 535 3.78 22.26 -15.34
CA PHE A 535 4.91 22.83 -16.07
C PHE A 535 5.23 22.07 -17.36
N ILE A 536 5.84 22.78 -18.30
CA ILE A 536 6.45 22.23 -19.51
C ILE A 536 7.85 22.79 -19.67
N THR A 537 8.75 22.01 -20.27
CA THR A 537 10.10 22.44 -20.61
C THR A 537 10.36 22.21 -22.09
N MET A 538 10.93 23.20 -22.76
CA MET A 538 11.32 23.08 -24.17
C MET A 538 12.52 22.14 -24.35
N ALA A 539 12.58 21.44 -25.47
CA ALA A 539 13.64 20.46 -25.75
C ALA A 539 14.98 21.09 -26.11
N SER A 540 14.96 22.30 -26.67
CA SER A 540 16.11 23.14 -26.92
C SER A 540 15.68 24.59 -26.73
N SER A 541 16.56 25.43 -26.21
CA SER A 541 16.39 26.87 -26.41
C SER A 541 17.30 27.28 -27.57
N LEU A 542 16.68 27.69 -28.66
CA LEU A 542 17.32 28.53 -29.68
C LEU A 542 17.15 30.00 -29.28
N LEU A 543 17.12 30.29 -27.97
CA LEU A 543 17.02 31.67 -27.53
C LEU A 543 18.35 32.36 -27.84
N PRO A 544 18.33 33.46 -28.61
CA PRO A 544 19.56 34.16 -28.98
C PRO A 544 20.25 34.82 -27.79
N TYR A 545 19.56 34.97 -26.64
CA TYR A 545 20.07 35.55 -25.40
C TYR A 545 19.18 35.16 -24.20
N THR A 546 19.66 35.43 -22.98
CA THR A 546 19.02 34.99 -21.72
C THR A 546 18.49 36.13 -20.84
N ASN A 547 18.96 37.36 -21.07
CA ASN A 547 18.59 38.54 -20.28
C ASN A 547 17.62 39.43 -21.06
N ASP A 548 16.76 40.16 -20.37
CA ASP A 548 15.79 41.11 -20.98
C ASP A 548 14.92 40.47 -22.07
N LEU A 549 14.58 39.19 -21.90
CA LEU A 549 13.78 38.42 -22.84
C LEU A 549 12.37 38.99 -22.98
N VAL A 550 12.01 39.31 -24.23
CA VAL A 550 10.64 39.65 -24.64
C VAL A 550 10.30 38.81 -25.85
N PHE A 551 9.21 38.06 -25.83
CA PHE A 551 8.74 37.30 -26.98
C PHE A 551 7.25 36.96 -26.85
N SER A 552 6.57 36.82 -27.99
CA SER A 552 5.26 36.22 -28.06
C SER A 552 5.38 34.71 -28.02
N TYR A 553 4.42 34.07 -27.38
CA TYR A 553 4.28 32.63 -27.44
C TYR A 553 2.82 32.22 -27.64
N GLN A 554 2.68 31.08 -28.28
CA GLN A 554 1.42 30.42 -28.57
C GLN A 554 1.54 28.98 -28.08
N TYR A 555 0.67 28.57 -27.16
CA TYR A 555 0.68 27.23 -26.59
C TYR A 555 -0.63 26.50 -26.87
N ASN A 556 -0.50 25.32 -27.45
CA ASN A 556 -1.61 24.45 -27.88
C ASN A 556 -1.57 23.13 -27.13
N VAL A 557 -2.72 22.69 -26.61
CA VAL A 557 -2.90 21.42 -25.91
C VAL A 557 -4.06 20.67 -26.54
N GLY A 558 -3.77 19.78 -27.51
CA GLY A 558 -4.80 19.06 -28.26
C GLY A 558 -5.81 19.99 -28.91
N ASN A 559 -7.08 19.81 -28.56
CA ASN A 559 -8.21 20.60 -29.08
C ASN A 559 -8.72 21.66 -28.09
N LEU A 560 -7.97 21.93 -27.02
CA LEU A 560 -8.34 22.96 -26.05
C LEU A 560 -8.07 24.38 -26.63
N PRO A 561 -8.74 25.41 -26.09
CA PRO A 561 -8.45 26.79 -26.46
C PRO A 561 -6.95 27.11 -26.31
N GLN A 562 -6.40 27.70 -27.37
CA GLN A 562 -5.01 28.09 -27.44
C GLN A 562 -4.71 29.26 -26.52
N VAL A 563 -3.53 29.24 -25.88
CA VAL A 563 -3.02 30.38 -25.11
C VAL A 563 -2.10 31.20 -26.00
N ASN A 564 -2.42 32.48 -26.17
CA ASN A 564 -1.56 33.45 -26.83
C ASN A 564 -1.20 34.54 -25.83
N GLN A 565 0.09 34.73 -25.54
CA GLN A 565 0.55 35.77 -24.64
C GLN A 565 1.93 36.30 -25.06
N ILE A 566 2.32 37.41 -24.46
CA ILE A 566 3.65 37.98 -24.58
C ILE A 566 4.34 37.82 -23.24
N TYR A 567 5.48 37.14 -23.24
CA TYR A 567 6.39 37.15 -22.11
C TYR A 567 7.27 38.41 -22.19
N SER A 568 7.42 39.11 -21.08
CA SER A 568 8.35 40.23 -20.93
C SER A 568 9.03 40.11 -19.58
N ALA A 569 10.36 39.99 -19.59
CA ALA A 569 11.14 39.94 -18.36
C ALA A 569 10.93 41.23 -17.54
N PRO A 570 10.85 41.17 -16.19
CA PRO A 570 10.60 42.35 -15.36
C PRO A 570 11.62 43.49 -15.53
N SER A 571 12.85 43.17 -15.96
CA SER A 571 13.94 44.13 -16.16
C SER A 571 13.85 44.95 -17.45
N VAL A 572 12.92 44.61 -18.36
CA VAL A 572 12.84 45.23 -19.68
C VAL A 572 12.44 46.70 -19.57
N GLN A 573 13.31 47.60 -20.02
CA GLN A 573 13.05 49.03 -20.08
C GLN A 573 12.45 49.46 -21.44
N ASN A 574 12.30 50.76 -21.67
CA ASN A 574 11.96 51.28 -23.00
C ASN A 574 13.11 50.99 -23.98
N PRO A 575 12.81 50.73 -25.27
CA PRO A 575 13.87 50.56 -26.27
C PRO A 575 14.76 51.81 -26.31
N THR A 576 16.06 51.61 -26.47
CA THR A 576 17.02 52.71 -26.65
C THR A 576 17.81 52.48 -27.93
N VAL A 577 18.08 53.55 -28.68
CA VAL A 577 18.95 53.50 -29.87
C VAL A 577 20.24 54.24 -29.57
N SER A 578 21.36 53.55 -29.75
CA SER A 578 22.71 54.07 -29.50
C SER A 578 23.17 54.98 -30.64
N LYS A 579 23.83 56.09 -30.29
CA LYS A 579 24.51 56.98 -31.24
C LYS A 579 25.91 56.44 -31.60
N PRO A 580 26.47 56.75 -32.79
CA PRO A 580 25.85 57.51 -33.88
C PRO A 580 24.77 56.68 -34.60
N TYR A 581 23.70 57.35 -35.04
CA TYR A 581 22.66 56.71 -35.82
C TYR A 581 23.17 56.33 -37.22
N PRO A 582 22.67 55.24 -37.82
CA PRO A 582 23.05 54.85 -39.17
C PRO A 582 22.62 55.91 -40.18
N LYS A 583 23.45 56.14 -41.21
CA LYS A 583 23.10 57.04 -42.31
C LYS A 583 22.02 56.41 -43.17
N LEU A 584 20.93 57.14 -43.39
CA LEU A 584 19.86 56.74 -44.31
C LEU A 584 20.23 57.14 -45.74
N ASN A 585 20.00 56.24 -46.69
CA ASN A 585 20.13 56.49 -48.13
C ASN A 585 18.75 56.87 -48.68
N GLN A 586 18.71 57.66 -49.76
CA GLN A 586 17.43 58.08 -50.36
C GLN A 586 16.73 56.96 -51.12
N THR A 587 17.47 55.96 -51.60
CA THR A 587 16.91 54.77 -52.27
C THR A 587 16.69 53.64 -51.26
N ALA A 588 15.60 52.88 -51.44
CA ALA A 588 15.22 51.75 -50.61
C ALA A 588 16.41 50.83 -50.32
N ASN A 589 16.77 50.73 -49.04
CA ASN A 589 17.90 49.96 -48.54
C ASN A 589 17.58 49.41 -47.14
N SER A 590 18.31 48.38 -46.73
CA SER A 590 18.30 47.91 -45.33
C SER A 590 19.05 48.93 -44.45
N VAL A 591 18.51 49.21 -43.25
CA VAL A 591 19.18 49.97 -42.20
C VAL A 591 19.26 49.16 -40.92
N ARG A 592 20.38 49.28 -40.19
CA ARG A 592 20.59 48.64 -38.89
C ARG A 592 20.72 49.68 -37.77
N PHE A 593 19.75 49.68 -36.86
CA PHE A 593 19.80 50.44 -35.61
C PHE A 593 20.43 49.58 -34.51
N SER A 594 21.47 50.09 -33.84
CA SER A 594 22.06 49.45 -32.65
C SER A 594 21.50 50.11 -31.40
N GLY A 595 21.34 49.35 -30.31
CA GLY A 595 20.61 49.80 -29.13
C GLY A 595 20.55 48.80 -28.00
N SER A 596 19.55 48.92 -27.13
CA SER A 596 19.26 47.99 -26.04
C SER A 596 17.76 47.84 -25.83
N TYR A 597 17.36 46.75 -25.16
CA TYR A 597 15.96 46.42 -24.86
C TYR A 597 15.08 46.20 -26.10
N PHE A 598 15.68 45.73 -27.20
CA PHE A 598 14.96 45.21 -28.35
C PHE A 598 14.59 43.74 -28.15
N THR A 599 13.88 43.15 -29.10
CA THR A 599 13.48 41.73 -29.07
C THR A 599 13.95 40.98 -30.31
N PHE A 600 14.17 39.66 -30.20
CA PHE A 600 14.37 38.80 -31.37
C PHE A 600 13.04 38.44 -32.05
N ASP A 601 11.90 38.67 -31.38
CA ASP A 601 10.58 38.45 -31.93
C ASP A 601 10.13 39.64 -32.77
N LYS A 602 10.39 39.55 -34.08
CA LYS A 602 10.05 40.57 -35.06
C LYS A 602 8.56 40.94 -35.08
N SER A 603 7.66 40.04 -34.67
CA SER A 603 6.21 40.32 -34.64
C SER A 603 5.83 41.38 -33.59
N LEU A 604 6.71 41.63 -32.62
CA LEU A 604 6.50 42.62 -31.56
C LEU A 604 7.19 43.96 -31.84
N ILE A 605 7.83 44.11 -33.00
CA ILE A 605 8.58 45.30 -33.39
C ILE A 605 7.83 46.03 -34.50
N SER A 606 7.61 47.32 -34.31
CA SER A 606 7.21 48.26 -35.36
C SER A 606 8.24 49.37 -35.44
N VAL A 607 8.76 49.62 -36.65
CA VAL A 607 9.70 50.71 -36.92
C VAL A 607 9.07 51.62 -37.97
N LYS A 608 9.06 52.94 -37.70
CA LYS A 608 8.66 53.96 -38.66
C LYS A 608 9.77 54.98 -38.85
N ILE A 609 10.02 55.34 -40.10
CA ILE A 609 10.90 56.45 -40.48
C ILE A 609 10.05 57.42 -41.30
N PHE A 610 9.88 58.65 -40.81
CA PHE A 610 9.07 59.68 -41.49
C PHE A 610 7.64 59.21 -41.78
N ASP A 611 7.00 58.63 -40.76
CA ASP A 611 5.67 57.99 -40.80
C ASP A 611 5.51 56.81 -41.78
N LYS A 612 6.58 56.39 -42.47
CA LYS A 612 6.57 55.20 -43.32
C LYS A 612 6.99 53.96 -42.52
N ASP A 613 6.17 52.91 -42.56
CA ASP A 613 6.46 51.63 -41.91
C ASP A 613 7.68 50.93 -42.56
N CYS A 614 8.61 50.46 -41.73
CA CYS A 614 9.73 49.63 -42.16
C CYS A 614 9.41 48.14 -41.96
N THR A 615 9.86 47.30 -42.89
CA THR A 615 9.74 45.84 -42.76
C THR A 615 10.94 45.30 -42.00
N VAL A 616 10.74 44.81 -40.77
CA VAL A 616 11.82 44.29 -39.93
C VAL A 616 12.34 42.96 -40.49
N SER A 617 13.58 42.96 -40.99
CA SER A 617 14.22 41.81 -41.62
C SER A 617 14.93 40.92 -40.59
N SER A 618 15.61 41.53 -39.60
CA SER A 618 16.28 40.81 -38.50
C SER A 618 16.30 41.65 -37.21
N SER A 619 16.36 41.01 -36.04
CA SER A 619 16.47 41.72 -34.75
C SER A 619 17.09 40.85 -33.66
N SER A 620 17.66 41.50 -32.65
CA SER A 620 18.15 40.87 -31.41
C SER A 620 17.86 41.80 -30.22
N VAL A 621 18.44 41.55 -29.04
CA VAL A 621 18.36 42.49 -27.90
C VAL A 621 19.09 43.81 -28.15
N ASN A 622 20.10 43.81 -29.03
CA ASN A 622 21.02 44.95 -29.23
C ASN A 622 20.93 45.59 -30.61
N PHE A 623 20.13 45.06 -31.54
CA PHE A 623 19.92 45.71 -32.82
C PHE A 623 18.56 45.38 -33.45
N ILE A 624 18.11 46.26 -34.34
CA ILE A 624 17.00 46.05 -35.27
C ILE A 624 17.51 46.36 -36.68
N GLU A 625 17.26 45.46 -37.61
CA GLU A 625 17.49 45.66 -39.03
C GLU A 625 16.14 45.66 -39.76
N CYS A 626 15.90 46.67 -40.60
CA CYS A 626 14.66 46.80 -41.32
C CYS A 626 14.87 47.45 -42.69
N ASP A 627 14.03 47.06 -43.64
CA ASP A 627 13.95 47.67 -44.96
C ASP A 627 12.95 48.83 -44.91
N TYR A 628 13.37 50.01 -45.32
CA TYR A 628 12.52 51.21 -45.39
C TYR A 628 12.26 51.60 -46.85
N PRO A 629 11.07 52.14 -47.16
CA PRO A 629 10.73 52.60 -48.51
C PRO A 629 11.51 53.87 -48.87
N ASP A 630 11.50 54.23 -50.16
CA ASP A 630 12.14 55.46 -50.66
C ASP A 630 11.76 56.69 -49.83
N LEU A 631 12.76 57.45 -49.43
CA LEU A 631 12.61 58.67 -48.63
C LEU A 631 12.54 59.87 -49.58
N ASP A 632 11.73 60.88 -49.24
CA ASP A 632 11.54 62.05 -50.09
C ASP A 632 12.87 62.84 -50.20
N SER A 633 13.27 63.22 -51.41
CA SER A 633 14.63 63.69 -51.73
C SER A 633 14.97 65.13 -51.31
N SER A 634 14.25 65.71 -50.34
CA SER A 634 14.50 67.10 -49.92
C SER A 634 15.73 67.19 -48.99
N PRO A 635 16.73 68.04 -49.30
CA PRO A 635 17.99 68.15 -48.56
C PRO A 635 17.89 68.77 -47.16
N GLU A 636 16.70 69.25 -46.76
CA GLU A 636 16.45 69.88 -45.45
C GLU A 636 15.56 69.06 -44.50
N LEU A 637 15.12 67.85 -44.89
CA LEU A 637 14.21 67.06 -44.06
C LEU A 637 14.94 66.30 -42.95
N THR A 638 14.60 66.61 -41.71
CA THR A 638 14.85 65.72 -40.57
C THR A 638 13.83 64.57 -40.58
N TYR A 639 14.26 63.35 -40.28
CA TYR A 639 13.38 62.17 -40.26
C TYR A 639 13.05 61.74 -38.84
N ASP A 640 11.78 61.68 -38.47
CA ASP A 640 11.40 61.11 -37.17
C ASP A 640 11.47 59.58 -37.21
N LEU A 641 12.26 59.02 -36.31
CA LEU A 641 12.37 57.58 -36.03
C LEU A 641 11.48 57.24 -34.84
N THR A 642 10.52 56.36 -35.09
CA THR A 642 9.69 55.75 -34.04
C THR A 642 9.95 54.25 -34.02
N ILE A 643 10.48 53.73 -32.92
CA ILE A 643 10.65 52.28 -32.70
C ILE A 643 9.74 51.88 -31.56
N THR A 644 8.79 50.99 -31.83
CA THR A 644 7.92 50.39 -30.82
C THR A 644 8.26 48.92 -30.65
N VAL A 645 8.56 48.52 -29.41
CA VAL A 645 8.81 47.13 -29.02
C VAL A 645 7.83 46.76 -27.92
N ASN A 646 6.93 45.81 -28.19
CA ASN A 646 5.90 45.37 -27.24
C ASN A 646 5.13 46.55 -26.59
N GLY A 647 4.70 47.51 -27.42
CA GLY A 647 3.96 48.69 -26.98
C GLY A 647 4.79 49.78 -26.29
N LYS A 648 6.10 49.57 -26.04
CA LYS A 648 7.01 50.62 -25.54
C LYS A 648 7.68 51.33 -26.71
N THR A 649 7.67 52.65 -26.70
CA THR A 649 8.09 53.46 -27.85
C THR A 649 9.34 54.29 -27.55
N PHE A 650 10.26 54.33 -28.51
CA PHE A 650 11.39 55.24 -28.61
C PHE A 650 11.15 56.18 -29.78
N ASN A 651 11.26 57.49 -29.54
CA ASN A 651 11.12 58.53 -30.56
C ASN A 651 12.38 59.37 -30.63
N GLN A 652 12.88 59.61 -31.83
CA GLN A 652 14.05 60.46 -32.06
C GLN A 652 14.03 61.06 -33.46
N THR A 653 14.30 62.35 -33.57
CA THR A 653 14.53 63.02 -34.86
C THR A 653 15.96 62.74 -35.33
N LEU A 654 16.10 62.20 -36.55
CA LEU A 654 17.34 61.90 -37.26
C LEU A 654 17.71 63.07 -38.19
N ASP A 655 18.94 63.56 -38.10
CA ASP A 655 19.48 64.53 -39.04
C ASP A 655 20.26 63.79 -40.16
N PRO A 656 19.85 63.91 -41.44
CA PRO A 656 20.52 63.23 -42.55
C PRO A 656 21.93 63.74 -42.86
N ASN A 657 22.30 64.93 -42.36
CA ASN A 657 23.53 65.61 -42.74
C ASN A 657 24.64 65.53 -41.68
N THR A 658 24.43 64.86 -40.54
CA THR A 658 25.49 64.73 -39.53
C THR A 658 26.54 63.72 -40.01
N PRO A 659 27.80 64.13 -40.27
CA PRO A 659 28.82 63.22 -40.79
C PRO A 659 29.19 62.17 -39.72
N THR A 660 29.10 60.90 -40.10
CA THR A 660 29.61 59.79 -39.29
C THR A 660 31.13 59.88 -39.22
N THR A 661 31.69 60.19 -38.05
CA THR A 661 33.10 59.95 -37.76
C THR A 661 33.33 58.44 -37.63
N SER A 662 33.50 57.80 -38.79
CA SER A 662 33.94 56.41 -38.90
C SER A 662 35.36 56.30 -38.37
N THR A 663 35.53 56.04 -37.07
CA THR A 663 36.83 55.61 -36.54
C THR A 663 36.93 54.12 -36.77
N THR A 664 37.45 53.73 -37.95
CA THR A 664 37.80 52.35 -38.27
C THR A 664 38.86 51.89 -37.28
N THR A 665 38.46 51.23 -36.20
CA THR A 665 39.38 50.52 -35.30
C THR A 665 39.60 49.14 -35.89
N THR A 666 40.68 49.02 -36.66
CA THR A 666 41.25 47.74 -37.07
C THR A 666 41.70 47.00 -35.81
N SER A 667 40.93 46.00 -35.36
CA SER A 667 41.35 45.11 -34.30
C SER A 667 42.43 44.17 -34.84
N THR A 668 43.70 44.57 -34.70
CA THR A 668 44.84 43.66 -34.79
C THR A 668 44.81 42.70 -33.60
N THR A 669 44.60 41.43 -33.88
CA THR A 669 44.93 40.31 -32.99
C THR A 669 46.43 40.27 -32.75
N THR A 670 46.86 40.72 -31.57
CA THR A 670 48.23 40.50 -31.06
C THR A 670 48.19 39.38 -30.05
N SER A 671 48.78 38.24 -30.42
CA SER A 671 49.05 37.11 -29.54
C SER A 671 50.13 37.52 -28.53
N SER A 672 49.76 37.71 -27.26
CA SER A 672 50.73 37.85 -26.17
C SER A 672 50.70 36.60 -25.29
N THR A 673 51.62 35.68 -25.57
CA THR A 673 52.11 34.70 -24.61
C THR A 673 52.79 35.43 -23.45
N THR A 674 52.24 35.30 -22.25
CA THR A 674 53.00 35.50 -21.01
C THR A 674 52.70 34.37 -20.03
N SER A 675 53.74 33.56 -19.82
CA SER A 675 53.99 32.78 -18.62
C SER A 675 54.12 33.71 -17.41
N ASN A 676 53.48 33.41 -16.28
CA ASN A 676 54.21 33.01 -15.07
C ASN A 676 53.31 32.70 -13.85
N THR A 677 53.75 31.68 -13.13
CA THR A 677 53.75 31.50 -11.66
C THR A 677 52.46 31.55 -10.85
N ASN A 678 52.09 30.34 -10.40
CA ASN A 678 51.69 29.93 -9.04
C ASN A 678 51.96 30.97 -7.93
N PRO A 679 51.09 31.08 -6.91
CA PRO A 679 51.32 30.24 -5.72
C PRO A 679 50.05 29.63 -5.06
N SER A 680 50.26 28.44 -4.47
CA SER A 680 49.77 27.88 -3.18
C SER A 680 48.53 28.50 -2.49
N SER A 681 47.65 27.82 -1.77
CA SER A 681 47.41 26.42 -1.33
C SER A 681 46.33 26.54 -0.25
N GLU A 682 45.31 25.68 -0.24
CA GLU A 682 44.40 25.30 0.88
C GLU A 682 43.18 24.64 0.19
N ASP A 683 43.16 23.33 -0.07
CA ASP A 683 43.10 22.19 0.85
C ASP A 683 41.80 22.13 1.68
N VAL A 684 40.72 21.65 1.05
CA VAL A 684 39.70 20.82 1.71
C VAL A 684 39.24 19.75 0.70
N SER A 685 39.79 18.55 0.86
CA SER A 685 39.37 17.36 0.15
C SER A 685 38.18 16.71 0.86
N SER A 686 37.00 16.70 0.23
CA SER A 686 35.93 15.77 0.59
C SER A 686 35.91 14.64 -0.43
N GLN A 687 36.46 13.50 -0.03
CA GLN A 687 36.36 12.21 -0.70
C GLN A 687 34.87 11.84 -0.90
N LEU A 688 34.45 11.71 -2.15
CA LEU A 688 33.25 10.94 -2.49
C LEU A 688 33.71 9.56 -2.95
N SER A 689 33.48 8.62 -2.05
CA SER A 689 33.69 7.19 -2.17
C SER A 689 33.05 6.61 -3.43
N SER A 690 33.88 5.94 -4.22
CA SER A 690 33.50 4.86 -5.12
C SER A 690 32.78 3.76 -4.35
N TYR A 691 31.46 3.62 -4.57
CA TYR A 691 30.74 2.42 -4.18
C TYR A 691 30.71 1.44 -5.35
N SER A 692 31.21 0.23 -5.07
CA SER A 692 31.08 -0.94 -5.90
C SER A 692 29.61 -1.33 -6.05
N LEU A 693 29.18 -1.53 -7.30
CA LEU A 693 28.02 -2.37 -7.55
C LEU A 693 28.47 -3.83 -7.39
N ILE A 694 28.18 -4.40 -6.23
CA ILE A 694 28.13 -5.84 -6.02
C ILE A 694 26.80 -6.32 -6.60
N THR A 695 26.89 -7.07 -7.69
CA THR A 695 25.78 -7.86 -8.24
C THR A 695 25.47 -8.99 -7.27
N ILE A 696 24.44 -8.84 -6.43
CA ILE A 696 23.89 -9.91 -5.60
C ILE A 696 22.86 -10.68 -6.43
N ASN A 697 23.09 -11.99 -6.51
CA ASN A 697 22.26 -12.97 -7.20
C ASN A 697 20.80 -12.93 -6.72
N LEU A 698 19.91 -12.85 -7.71
CA LEU A 698 18.47 -13.00 -7.60
C LEU A 698 18.16 -14.50 -7.41
N VAL A 699 18.01 -14.95 -6.16
CA VAL A 699 17.32 -16.21 -5.82
C VAL A 699 16.12 -15.84 -4.98
N LEU A 700 15.05 -15.43 -5.67
CA LEU A 700 13.76 -15.14 -5.05
C LEU A 700 12.62 -15.57 -5.98
N SER A 701 12.51 -16.89 -6.14
CA SER A 701 11.36 -17.55 -6.74
C SER A 701 11.39 -19.00 -6.31
N VAL A 702 10.54 -19.36 -5.34
CA VAL A 702 9.94 -20.70 -5.10
C VAL A 702 9.18 -20.76 -3.75
N ILE A 703 9.39 -19.82 -2.81
CA ILE A 703 8.57 -19.74 -1.58
C ILE A 703 7.36 -18.83 -1.81
N LEU A 704 6.41 -19.25 -2.67
CA LEU A 704 5.06 -18.66 -2.70
C LEU A 704 3.97 -19.63 -3.17
N VAL A 705 4.24 -20.95 -3.18
CA VAL A 705 3.25 -21.98 -3.61
C VAL A 705 2.81 -22.89 -2.46
N GLN A 706 3.22 -22.63 -1.21
CA GLN A 706 2.84 -23.47 -0.05
C GLN A 706 1.88 -22.81 0.96
N LEU A 707 1.18 -21.73 0.57
CA LEU A 707 0.12 -21.12 1.40
C LEU A 707 -1.27 -21.18 0.76
N LEU A 708 -1.44 -22.00 -0.28
CA LEU A 708 -2.74 -22.37 -0.85
C LEU A 708 -2.75 -23.86 -1.18
N LEU A 709 -2.66 -24.70 -0.14
CA LEU A 709 -3.17 -26.07 -0.07
C LEU A 709 -3.50 -26.41 1.37
#